data_AF-A0A0K8R972-F1
#
_entry.id   AF-A0A0K8R972-F1
#
_cell.length_a   1.000
_cell.length_b   1.000
_cell.length_c   1.000
_cell.angle_alpha   90.00
_cell.angle_beta   90.00
_cell.angle_gamma   90.00
#
_symmetry.space_group_name_H-M   'P 1'
#
loop_
_entity.id
_entity.type
_entity.pdbx_description
1 polymer ?
#
loop_
_entity_poly.entity_id
_entity_poly.type
_entity_poly.pdbx_seq_one_letter_code
_entity_poly.pdbx_strand_id
1 'polypeptide(L)'
;MGTATSSLHDLKKNEHLKHFVGKEPITPNDPFWNQLLSFSIRPPRSKEEFSYLDESLQPLLETLLTNNAISGNFGALVSVFLTRALELKASAQCDNNIFTWQTYNALFIIRCIVKYFIVTVTEDNVVKQFQAPSSGDTKHDDLLESLVNALVEIVVDVPLVDFTYALHVEAVNTILVLLSVQMFSSIPAAKSPIYKSILQGKCSIHALLFTKSLLQNFVRQDKCPNSYHHSESGGSIIIGLASGLWNVLTLGYGKEQDEESTRLKETVLAQQSLLLLLVLVNHCTNDKAICNPYKKALFSFVNSQDSGGSVEAIPSFKLDYGKLYDTLCVTLNNDQTTLLLYLLMHRNSNFKTYVLSRSNIELLIVPILKILYDAPEKTSHHIYMSLIVVLILSEDDLFNEAVHDITLKNISWYTERSLSEISLGGLLILVVIRTIHFNMTRMRDKYLHTNCLAALANMSNHFKNLHPYVCQRFVSLFETLSKRLAKVMDQIRNNPDLKPTDEDFSTDLLQDLSILEEVLRMILEIINSCLCTQLQSNPNLLYSLLYKRQVFDPFRMHPNFQDVVQNLDTVLSYFSSRLDSPEKNLSVAEVMESIKEAALHWPTDRLKKFPDLKFRYVEESQPEEFFIPYIWTIVYKCSGIPWSQQNLILFNPNKDL
;
A
#
# COMPACT_ATOMS: atom_id res chain seq x y z
N MET A 1 -40.54 -26.99 11.84
CA MET A 1 -39.09 -27.26 11.89
C MET A 1 -38.41 -25.93 12.15
N GLY A 2 -38.04 -25.69 13.41
CA GLY A 2 -37.70 -24.36 13.92
C GLY A 2 -36.35 -23.90 13.40
N THR A 3 -36.35 -22.76 12.73
CA THR A 3 -35.16 -21.94 12.52
C THR A 3 -34.62 -21.55 13.89
N ALA A 4 -33.51 -22.17 14.32
CA ALA A 4 -32.83 -21.77 15.54
C ALA A 4 -32.19 -20.39 15.30
N THR A 5 -32.93 -19.33 15.61
CA THR A 5 -32.41 -17.98 15.74
C THR A 5 -31.48 -17.94 16.95
N SER A 6 -30.23 -18.36 16.75
CA SER A 6 -29.16 -18.21 17.73
C SER A 6 -28.77 -16.73 17.75
N SER A 7 -29.17 -15.98 18.77
CA SER A 7 -28.52 -14.69 19.00
C SER A 7 -27.06 -14.95 19.41
N LEU A 8 -26.15 -14.03 19.08
CA LEU A 8 -24.75 -14.11 19.53
C LEU A 8 -24.63 -14.25 21.06
N HIS A 9 -25.65 -13.83 21.82
CA HIS A 9 -25.68 -13.85 23.28
C HIS A 9 -25.78 -15.24 23.92
N ASP A 10 -26.18 -16.28 23.16
CA ASP A 10 -26.44 -17.62 23.74
C ASP A 10 -25.48 -18.71 23.25
N LEU A 11 -24.38 -18.36 22.55
CA LEU A 11 -23.44 -19.33 22.00
C LEU A 11 -22.88 -20.30 23.05
N LYS A 12 -22.52 -19.81 24.24
CA LYS A 12 -22.00 -20.63 25.36
C LYS A 12 -23.00 -21.69 25.87
N LYS A 13 -24.30 -21.45 25.68
CA LYS A 13 -25.39 -22.33 26.14
C LYS A 13 -25.88 -23.25 25.02
N ASN A 14 -25.40 -23.09 23.79
CA ASN A 14 -25.86 -23.87 22.66
C ASN A 14 -25.41 -25.33 22.81
N GLU A 15 -26.37 -26.25 22.94
CA GLU A 15 -26.12 -27.67 23.14
C GLU A 15 -25.42 -28.33 21.95
N HIS A 16 -25.69 -27.89 20.71
CA HIS A 16 -24.98 -28.40 19.53
C HIS A 16 -23.50 -28.00 19.55
N LEU A 17 -23.18 -26.76 19.97
CA LEU A 17 -21.78 -26.33 20.12
C LEU A 17 -21.08 -27.07 21.26
N LYS A 18 -21.76 -27.32 22.38
CA LYS A 18 -21.20 -28.13 23.48
C LYS A 18 -20.92 -29.57 23.07
N HIS A 19 -21.83 -30.18 22.30
CA HIS A 19 -21.60 -31.52 21.76
C HIS A 19 -20.41 -31.53 20.79
N PHE A 20 -20.33 -30.54 19.89
CA PHE A 20 -19.21 -30.40 18.95
C PHE A 20 -17.85 -30.29 19.64
N VAL A 21 -17.72 -29.50 20.72
CA VAL A 21 -16.44 -29.34 21.44
C VAL A 21 -16.18 -30.45 22.47
N GLY A 22 -17.08 -31.42 22.58
CA GLY A 22 -16.99 -32.54 23.50
C GLY A 22 -15.91 -33.58 23.14
N LYS A 23 -15.84 -34.61 23.99
CA LYS A 23 -14.93 -35.76 23.81
C LYS A 23 -15.49 -36.86 22.91
N GLU A 24 -16.79 -36.83 22.67
CA GLU A 24 -17.45 -37.81 21.81
C GLU A 24 -17.15 -37.49 20.34
N PRO A 25 -16.67 -38.47 19.56
CA PRO A 25 -16.33 -38.25 18.17
C PRO A 25 -17.59 -38.20 17.31
N ILE A 26 -17.64 -37.25 16.38
CA ILE A 26 -18.73 -37.04 15.43
C ILE A 26 -18.23 -37.40 14.03
N THR A 27 -18.85 -38.38 13.38
CA THR A 27 -18.42 -38.81 12.04
C THR A 27 -18.82 -37.78 10.97
N PRO A 28 -18.07 -37.63 9.86
CA PRO A 28 -18.44 -36.69 8.79
C PRO A 28 -19.83 -36.93 8.17
N ASN A 29 -20.36 -38.16 8.25
CA ASN A 29 -21.66 -38.52 7.69
C ASN A 29 -22.83 -38.36 8.68
N ASP A 30 -22.57 -37.84 9.89
CA ASP A 30 -23.58 -37.73 10.93
C ASP A 30 -24.64 -36.66 10.61
N PRO A 31 -25.96 -36.93 10.77
CA PRO A 31 -27.02 -35.94 10.60
C PRO A 31 -26.86 -34.69 11.49
N PHE A 32 -26.08 -34.77 12.56
CA PHE A 32 -25.69 -33.66 13.43
C PHE A 32 -25.26 -32.41 12.64
N TRP A 33 -24.49 -32.57 11.56
CA TRP A 33 -23.99 -31.45 10.77
C TRP A 33 -25.10 -30.62 10.13
N ASN A 34 -26.22 -31.25 9.75
CA ASN A 34 -27.36 -30.53 9.18
C ASN A 34 -28.03 -29.62 10.23
N GLN A 35 -27.99 -29.99 11.50
CA GLN A 35 -28.52 -29.16 12.59
C GLN A 35 -27.52 -28.07 12.96
N LEU A 36 -26.25 -28.43 13.14
CA LEU A 36 -25.20 -27.48 13.52
C LEU A 36 -25.03 -26.38 12.48
N LEU A 37 -25.03 -26.71 11.18
CA LEU A 37 -24.74 -25.77 10.09
C LEU A 37 -25.96 -24.96 9.62
N SER A 38 -27.15 -25.17 10.20
CA SER A 38 -28.37 -24.46 9.82
C SER A 38 -28.66 -23.21 10.69
N PHE A 39 -27.63 -22.58 11.24
CA PHE A 39 -27.77 -21.37 12.07
C PHE A 39 -27.84 -20.10 11.21
N SER A 40 -28.68 -19.15 11.61
CA SER A 40 -28.85 -17.85 10.92
C SER A 40 -28.26 -16.70 11.74
N ILE A 41 -26.98 -16.79 12.07
CA ILE A 41 -26.25 -15.71 12.76
C ILE A 41 -25.79 -14.71 11.70
N ARG A 42 -26.01 -13.42 11.97
CA ARG A 42 -25.43 -12.36 11.18
C ARG A 42 -23.92 -12.31 11.45
N PRO A 43 -23.06 -12.38 10.41
CA PRO A 43 -21.62 -12.23 10.59
C PRO A 43 -21.30 -10.88 11.25
N PRO A 44 -20.34 -10.82 12.18
CA PRO A 44 -19.95 -9.57 12.83
C PRO A 44 -19.50 -8.54 11.80
N ARG A 45 -19.85 -7.26 12.01
CA ARG A 45 -19.55 -6.15 11.08
C ARG A 45 -18.81 -4.99 11.71
N SER A 46 -18.75 -4.95 13.04
CA SER A 46 -17.98 -3.95 13.79
C SER A 46 -16.90 -4.65 14.61
N LYS A 47 -15.85 -3.91 14.98
CA LYS A 47 -14.80 -4.43 15.85
C LYS A 47 -15.38 -4.90 17.19
N GLU A 48 -16.41 -4.22 17.69
CA GLU A 48 -17.10 -4.56 18.93
C GLU A 48 -17.86 -5.89 18.81
N GLU A 49 -18.63 -6.09 17.73
CA GLU A 49 -19.32 -7.36 17.47
C GLU A 49 -18.34 -8.53 17.33
N PHE A 50 -17.20 -8.27 16.71
CA PHE A 50 -16.11 -9.22 16.52
C PHE A 50 -15.44 -9.60 17.86
N SER A 51 -15.11 -8.61 18.70
CA SER A 51 -14.59 -8.85 20.04
C SER A 51 -15.59 -9.64 20.90
N TYR A 52 -16.88 -9.30 20.81
CA TYR A 52 -17.92 -10.01 21.53
C TYR A 52 -18.05 -11.47 21.10
N LEU A 53 -17.95 -11.74 19.79
CA LEU A 53 -17.94 -13.10 19.26
C LEU A 53 -16.75 -13.89 19.81
N ASP A 54 -15.54 -13.30 19.79
CA ASP A 54 -14.33 -13.95 20.32
C ASP A 54 -14.47 -14.29 21.81
N GLU A 55 -14.92 -13.35 22.65
CA GLU A 55 -15.18 -13.56 24.08
C GLU A 55 -16.29 -14.61 24.35
N SER A 56 -17.26 -14.69 23.44
CA SER A 56 -18.36 -15.63 23.53
C SER A 56 -17.93 -17.06 23.16
N LEU A 57 -17.08 -17.20 22.16
CA LEU A 57 -16.58 -18.49 21.69
C LEU A 57 -15.40 -19.01 22.51
N GLN A 58 -14.64 -18.15 23.18
CA GLN A 58 -13.41 -18.54 23.87
C GLN A 58 -13.54 -19.79 24.77
N PRO A 59 -14.54 -19.94 25.66
CA PRO A 59 -14.65 -21.13 26.50
C PRO A 59 -14.90 -22.43 25.71
N LEU A 60 -15.65 -22.33 24.60
CA LEU A 60 -15.91 -23.46 23.71
C LEU A 60 -14.63 -23.85 22.96
N LEU A 61 -13.88 -22.87 22.47
CA LEU A 61 -12.64 -23.09 21.72
C LEU A 61 -11.51 -23.62 22.60
N GLU A 62 -11.42 -23.19 23.86
CA GLU A 62 -10.53 -23.79 24.88
C GLU A 62 -10.85 -25.27 25.10
N THR A 63 -12.15 -25.59 25.20
CA THR A 63 -12.62 -26.97 25.37
C THR A 63 -12.34 -27.81 24.12
N LEU A 64 -12.54 -27.25 22.92
CA LEU A 64 -12.25 -27.93 21.67
C LEU A 64 -10.74 -28.20 21.52
N LEU A 65 -9.89 -27.22 21.81
CA LEU A 65 -8.43 -27.34 21.69
C LEU A 65 -7.89 -28.53 22.48
N THR A 66 -8.46 -28.78 23.66
CA THR A 66 -8.07 -29.88 24.55
C THR A 66 -8.70 -31.22 24.15
N ASN A 67 -9.97 -31.23 23.75
CA ASN A 67 -10.70 -32.46 23.44
C ASN A 67 -10.47 -32.98 22.01
N ASN A 68 -10.13 -32.12 21.05
CA ASN A 68 -10.06 -32.50 19.63
C ASN A 68 -8.98 -33.55 19.36
N ALA A 69 -7.91 -33.62 20.16
CA ALA A 69 -6.92 -34.70 20.08
C ALA A 69 -7.51 -36.10 20.34
N ILE A 70 -8.68 -36.16 21.00
CA ILE A 70 -9.42 -37.39 21.31
C ILE A 70 -10.62 -37.55 20.36
N SER A 71 -11.43 -36.50 20.18
CA SER A 71 -12.69 -36.60 19.42
C SER A 71 -12.50 -36.49 17.91
N GLY A 72 -11.49 -35.77 17.43
CA GLY A 72 -11.28 -35.51 16.00
C GLY A 72 -12.37 -34.63 15.35
N ASN A 73 -13.22 -33.97 16.15
CA ASN A 73 -14.40 -33.24 15.66
C ASN A 73 -14.05 -32.06 14.73
N PHE A 74 -12.91 -31.40 14.95
CA PHE A 74 -12.43 -30.36 14.02
C PHE A 74 -12.09 -30.94 12.65
N GLY A 75 -11.37 -32.07 12.61
CA GLY A 75 -11.06 -32.77 11.36
C GLY A 75 -12.32 -33.27 10.64
N ALA A 76 -13.32 -33.73 11.40
CA ALA A 76 -14.62 -34.10 10.85
C ALA A 76 -15.36 -32.91 10.23
N LEU A 77 -15.38 -31.74 10.90
CA LEU A 77 -15.96 -30.51 10.35
C LEU A 77 -15.25 -30.08 9.04
N VAL A 78 -13.92 -30.12 9.01
CA VAL A 78 -13.15 -29.83 7.79
C VAL A 78 -13.53 -30.80 6.67
N SER A 79 -13.66 -32.09 6.97
CA SER A 79 -14.07 -33.11 5.99
C SER A 79 -15.49 -32.85 5.45
N VAL A 80 -16.43 -32.47 6.31
CA VAL A 80 -17.80 -32.07 5.90
C VAL A 80 -17.77 -30.85 4.98
N PHE A 81 -16.96 -29.85 5.32
CA PHE A 81 -16.76 -28.69 4.45
C PHE A 81 -16.19 -29.09 3.10
N LEU A 82 -15.15 -29.94 3.06
CA LEU A 82 -14.52 -30.41 1.83
C LEU A 82 -15.50 -31.15 0.91
N THR A 83 -16.28 -32.08 1.47
CA THR A 83 -17.33 -32.79 0.71
C THR A 83 -18.34 -31.82 0.11
N ARG A 84 -18.77 -30.82 0.90
CA ARG A 84 -19.69 -29.78 0.40
C ARG A 84 -19.05 -28.87 -0.64
N ALA A 85 -17.76 -28.56 -0.49
CA ALA A 85 -17.04 -27.68 -1.40
C ALA A 85 -16.95 -28.25 -2.82
N LEU A 86 -16.80 -29.58 -2.96
CA LEU A 86 -16.78 -30.27 -4.26
C LEU A 86 -18.05 -30.07 -5.08
N GLU A 87 -19.21 -29.92 -4.41
CA GLU A 87 -20.50 -29.76 -5.06
C GLU A 87 -20.89 -28.28 -5.26
N LEU A 88 -20.12 -27.33 -4.73
CA LEU A 88 -20.44 -25.89 -4.78
C LEU A 88 -20.60 -25.37 -6.21
N LYS A 89 -19.75 -25.81 -7.14
CA LYS A 89 -19.81 -25.36 -8.54
C LYS A 89 -21.12 -25.77 -9.19
N ALA A 90 -21.54 -27.02 -9.02
CA ALA A 90 -22.82 -27.52 -9.52
C ALA A 90 -24.00 -26.86 -8.78
N SER A 91 -23.89 -26.70 -7.46
CA SER A 91 -24.90 -26.05 -6.61
C SER A 91 -25.14 -24.59 -6.99
N ALA A 92 -24.08 -23.84 -7.30
CA ALA A 92 -24.16 -22.44 -7.71
C ALA A 92 -24.81 -22.28 -9.09
N GLN A 93 -24.64 -23.25 -9.98
CA GLN A 93 -25.33 -23.28 -11.28
C GLN A 93 -26.82 -23.61 -11.16
N CYS A 94 -27.22 -24.26 -10.07
CA CYS A 94 -28.60 -24.68 -9.79
C CYS A 94 -29.33 -23.74 -8.81
N ASP A 95 -28.77 -22.57 -8.47
CA ASP A 95 -29.31 -21.59 -7.52
C ASP A 95 -29.71 -22.16 -6.14
N ASN A 96 -28.99 -23.19 -5.66
CA ASN A 96 -29.29 -23.82 -4.37
C ASN A 96 -28.70 -23.04 -3.19
N ASN A 97 -29.42 -21.99 -2.79
CA ASN A 97 -29.02 -21.06 -1.72
C ASN A 97 -28.79 -21.73 -0.36
N ILE A 98 -29.54 -22.78 -0.02
CA ILE A 98 -29.44 -23.45 1.28
C ILE A 98 -28.10 -24.17 1.40
N PHE A 99 -27.69 -24.85 0.32
CA PHE A 99 -26.43 -25.56 0.28
C PHE A 99 -25.24 -24.60 0.43
N THR A 100 -25.21 -23.52 -0.36
CA THR A 100 -24.17 -22.48 -0.27
C THR A 100 -24.11 -21.86 1.12
N TRP A 101 -25.25 -21.60 1.74
CA TRP A 101 -25.32 -21.05 3.09
C TRP A 101 -24.78 -22.00 4.17
N GLN A 102 -25.13 -23.29 4.13
CA GLN A 102 -24.57 -24.27 5.07
C GLN A 102 -23.06 -24.45 4.87
N THR A 103 -22.57 -24.39 3.63
CA THR A 103 -21.14 -24.44 3.33
C THR A 103 -20.42 -23.19 3.85
N TYR A 104 -21.02 -22.00 3.70
CA TYR A 104 -20.54 -20.77 4.32
C TYR A 104 -20.46 -20.89 5.84
N ASN A 105 -21.51 -21.40 6.48
CA ASN A 105 -21.57 -21.58 7.93
C ASN A 105 -20.48 -22.54 8.44
N ALA A 106 -20.20 -23.63 7.72
CA ALA A 106 -19.11 -24.54 8.05
C ALA A 106 -17.75 -23.82 7.98
N LEU A 107 -17.53 -23.07 6.90
CA LEU A 107 -16.30 -22.32 6.70
C LEU A 107 -16.10 -21.22 7.75
N PHE A 108 -17.18 -20.53 8.14
CA PHE A 108 -17.16 -19.52 9.20
C PHE A 108 -16.72 -20.12 10.54
N ILE A 109 -17.27 -21.27 10.92
CA ILE A 109 -16.85 -22.00 12.13
C ILE A 109 -15.37 -22.40 12.02
N ILE A 110 -14.94 -22.93 10.87
CA ILE A 110 -13.53 -23.29 10.62
C ILE A 110 -12.61 -22.08 10.81
N ARG A 111 -12.94 -20.91 10.23
CA ARG A 111 -12.13 -19.70 10.39
C ARG A 111 -12.02 -19.28 11.85
N CYS A 112 -13.12 -19.29 12.60
CA CYS A 112 -13.11 -18.96 14.04
C CYS A 112 -12.19 -19.91 14.83
N ILE A 113 -12.26 -21.21 14.57
CA ILE A 113 -11.41 -22.21 15.24
C ILE A 113 -9.94 -22.02 14.88
N VAL A 114 -9.63 -21.93 13.58
CA VAL A 114 -8.25 -21.80 13.08
C VAL A 114 -7.61 -20.51 13.59
N LYS A 115 -8.34 -19.40 13.59
CA LYS A 115 -7.87 -18.13 14.15
C LYS A 115 -7.49 -18.28 15.61
N TYR A 116 -8.35 -18.92 16.42
CA TYR A 116 -8.06 -19.15 17.83
C TYR A 116 -6.82 -20.04 18.01
N PHE A 117 -6.72 -21.15 17.27
CA PHE A 117 -5.55 -22.03 17.32
C PHE A 117 -4.25 -21.30 16.97
N ILE A 118 -4.24 -20.51 15.89
CA ILE A 118 -3.05 -19.75 15.46
C ILE A 118 -2.59 -18.73 16.50
N VAL A 119 -3.54 -18.09 17.20
CA VAL A 119 -3.22 -17.09 18.23
C VAL A 119 -2.78 -17.74 19.54
N THR A 120 -3.28 -18.95 19.86
CA THR A 120 -3.14 -19.57 21.19
C THR A 120 -2.01 -20.60 21.27
N VAL A 121 -1.73 -21.33 20.20
CA VAL A 121 -0.71 -22.41 20.20
C VAL A 121 0.32 -22.24 19.09
N THR A 122 1.44 -22.96 19.21
CA THR A 122 2.48 -22.98 18.17
C THR A 122 1.96 -23.59 16.87
N GLU A 123 2.56 -23.19 15.74
CA GLU A 123 2.18 -23.69 14.41
C GLU A 123 2.17 -25.23 14.34
N ASP A 124 3.18 -25.90 14.92
CA ASP A 124 3.23 -27.37 14.99
C ASP A 124 2.00 -27.98 15.68
N ASN A 125 1.52 -27.31 16.75
CA ASN A 125 0.33 -27.76 17.45
C ASN A 125 -0.95 -27.43 16.67
N VAL A 126 -0.99 -26.35 15.89
CA VAL A 126 -2.08 -26.11 14.93
C VAL A 126 -2.16 -27.25 13.92
N VAL A 127 -1.03 -27.63 13.31
CA VAL A 127 -0.96 -28.74 12.35
C VAL A 127 -1.42 -30.06 12.98
N LYS A 128 -1.06 -30.33 14.24
CA LYS A 128 -1.56 -31.51 14.97
C LYS A 128 -3.07 -31.52 15.15
N GLN A 129 -3.73 -30.36 15.28
CA GLN A 129 -5.19 -30.30 15.37
C GLN A 129 -5.87 -30.77 14.06
N PHE A 130 -5.25 -30.51 12.90
CA PHE A 130 -5.69 -31.05 11.60
C PHE A 130 -5.41 -32.55 11.46
N GLN A 131 -4.40 -33.08 12.15
CA GLN A 131 -3.99 -34.49 12.09
C GLN A 131 -4.64 -35.37 13.17
N ALA A 132 -5.53 -34.82 13.99
CA ALA A 132 -6.21 -35.58 15.03
C ALA A 132 -6.97 -36.77 14.41
N PRO A 133 -6.91 -37.96 15.03
CA PRO A 133 -7.53 -39.15 14.47
C PRO A 133 -9.05 -38.97 14.37
N SER A 134 -9.59 -38.99 13.16
CA SER A 134 -11.04 -39.02 12.94
C SER A 134 -11.53 -40.47 13.00
N SER A 135 -12.71 -40.67 13.56
CA SER A 135 -13.35 -41.99 13.57
C SER A 135 -13.96 -42.27 12.18
N GLY A 136 -13.26 -43.06 11.37
CA GLY A 136 -13.82 -43.63 10.13
C GLY A 136 -12.94 -43.58 8.88
N ASP A 137 -11.82 -42.84 8.87
CA ASP A 137 -10.96 -42.74 7.68
C ASP A 137 -9.66 -43.53 7.80
N THR A 138 -9.39 -44.36 6.80
CA THR A 138 -8.18 -45.22 6.68
C THR A 138 -7.09 -44.60 5.79
N LYS A 139 -7.36 -43.42 5.20
CA LYS A 139 -6.37 -42.60 4.48
C LYS A 139 -6.27 -41.24 5.17
N HIS A 140 -5.14 -40.97 5.80
CA HIS A 140 -4.82 -39.63 6.28
C HIS A 140 -4.43 -38.75 5.10
N ASP A 141 -5.42 -38.29 4.32
CA ASP A 141 -5.20 -37.17 3.41
C ASP A 141 -4.85 -35.93 4.25
N ASP A 142 -3.89 -35.13 3.80
CA ASP A 142 -3.51 -33.89 4.47
C ASP A 142 -4.69 -32.92 4.44
N LEU A 143 -5.42 -32.84 5.56
CA LEU A 143 -6.62 -32.00 5.69
C LEU A 143 -6.30 -30.51 5.61
N LEU A 144 -5.12 -30.08 6.06
CA LEU A 144 -4.70 -28.68 5.94
C LEU A 144 -4.47 -28.33 4.46
N GLU A 145 -3.72 -29.17 3.74
CA GLU A 145 -3.48 -28.95 2.32
C GLU A 145 -4.79 -29.00 1.51
N SER A 146 -5.68 -29.94 1.85
CA SER A 146 -6.97 -30.10 1.18
C SER A 146 -7.90 -28.91 1.45
N LEU A 147 -7.94 -28.40 2.69
CA LEU A 147 -8.65 -27.18 3.04
C LEU A 147 -8.13 -26.00 2.23
N VAL A 148 -6.81 -25.77 2.24
CA VAL A 148 -6.18 -24.67 1.48
C VAL A 148 -6.53 -24.77 -0.01
N ASN A 149 -6.47 -25.96 -0.59
CA ASN A 149 -6.82 -26.17 -1.99
C ASN A 149 -8.29 -25.82 -2.27
N ALA A 150 -9.22 -26.29 -1.44
CA ALA A 150 -10.64 -25.97 -1.57
C ALA A 150 -10.93 -24.46 -1.44
N LEU A 151 -10.22 -23.75 -0.55
CA LEU A 151 -10.38 -22.29 -0.40
C LEU A 151 -9.94 -21.54 -1.67
N VAL A 152 -8.83 -21.97 -2.29
CA VAL A 152 -8.36 -21.40 -3.56
C VAL A 152 -9.34 -21.71 -4.70
N GLU A 153 -9.83 -22.95 -4.79
CA GLU A 153 -10.82 -23.37 -5.79
C GLU A 153 -12.15 -22.61 -5.63
N ILE A 154 -12.61 -22.31 -4.40
CA ILE A 154 -13.79 -21.46 -4.20
C ILE A 154 -13.60 -20.09 -4.86
N VAL A 155 -12.44 -19.46 -4.69
CA VAL A 155 -12.21 -18.12 -5.26
C VAL A 155 -12.04 -18.16 -6.78
N VAL A 156 -11.55 -19.27 -7.34
CA VAL A 156 -11.24 -19.41 -8.77
C VAL A 156 -12.40 -19.98 -9.59
N ASP A 157 -13.07 -21.03 -9.09
CA ASP A 157 -14.02 -21.85 -9.85
C ASP A 157 -15.49 -21.58 -9.54
N VAL A 158 -15.81 -21.06 -8.35
CA VAL A 158 -17.19 -20.74 -7.99
C VAL A 158 -17.57 -19.39 -8.61
N PRO A 159 -18.72 -19.28 -9.31
CA PRO A 159 -19.18 -18.02 -9.85
C PRO A 159 -19.47 -17.00 -8.75
N LEU A 160 -18.94 -15.78 -8.89
CA LEU A 160 -19.23 -14.66 -8.00
C LEU A 160 -20.60 -14.06 -8.35
N VAL A 161 -21.60 -14.37 -7.52
CA VAL A 161 -22.99 -13.88 -7.59
C VAL A 161 -23.49 -13.55 -6.18
N ASP A 162 -24.64 -12.91 -6.05
CA ASP A 162 -25.13 -12.37 -4.77
C ASP A 162 -25.15 -13.37 -3.61
N PHE A 163 -25.55 -14.62 -3.86
CA PHE A 163 -25.65 -15.66 -2.83
C PHE A 163 -24.32 -16.41 -2.57
N THR A 164 -23.33 -16.29 -3.45
CA THR A 164 -21.97 -16.84 -3.23
C THR A 164 -20.98 -15.78 -2.73
N TYR A 165 -21.31 -14.49 -2.81
CA TYR A 165 -20.44 -13.38 -2.40
C TYR A 165 -19.87 -13.56 -0.98
N ALA A 166 -20.71 -13.91 0.00
CA ALA A 166 -20.28 -14.13 1.38
C ALA A 166 -19.28 -15.29 1.49
N LEU A 167 -19.45 -16.34 0.68
CA LEU A 167 -18.55 -17.49 0.64
C LEU A 167 -17.18 -17.12 0.08
N HIS A 168 -17.11 -16.27 -0.96
CA HIS A 168 -15.84 -15.74 -1.47
C HIS A 168 -15.12 -14.90 -0.41
N VAL A 169 -15.82 -14.01 0.29
CA VAL A 169 -15.25 -13.20 1.37
C VAL A 169 -14.71 -14.10 2.48
N GLU A 170 -15.48 -15.11 2.89
CA GLU A 170 -15.08 -16.04 3.95
C GLU A 170 -13.87 -16.89 3.54
N ALA A 171 -13.79 -17.33 2.28
CA ALA A 171 -12.63 -18.06 1.77
C ALA A 171 -11.36 -17.21 1.82
N VAL A 172 -11.43 -15.96 1.32
CA VAL A 172 -10.30 -15.02 1.36
C VAL A 172 -9.87 -14.74 2.80
N ASN A 173 -10.82 -14.47 3.70
CA ASN A 173 -10.53 -14.23 5.12
C ASN A 173 -9.93 -15.45 5.81
N THR A 174 -10.36 -16.66 5.44
CA THR A 174 -9.83 -17.91 6.03
C THR A 174 -8.38 -18.14 5.60
N ILE A 175 -8.03 -17.90 4.34
CA ILE A 175 -6.64 -17.95 3.87
C ILE A 175 -5.81 -16.88 4.58
N LEU A 176 -6.33 -15.66 4.74
CA LEU A 176 -5.64 -14.59 5.44
C LEU A 176 -5.38 -14.94 6.91
N VAL A 177 -6.34 -15.58 7.58
CA VAL A 177 -6.18 -16.13 8.95
C VAL A 177 -5.14 -17.23 9.00
N LEU A 178 -5.12 -18.16 8.04
CA LEU A 178 -4.06 -19.19 8.00
C LEU A 178 -2.67 -18.56 7.87
N LEU A 179 -2.51 -17.58 6.98
CA LEU A 179 -1.25 -16.89 6.74
C LEU A 179 -0.81 -15.99 7.91
N SER A 180 -1.74 -15.59 8.79
CA SER A 180 -1.45 -14.75 9.95
C SER A 180 -0.58 -15.44 10.99
N VAL A 181 -0.29 -16.74 10.85
CA VAL A 181 0.72 -17.45 11.65
C VAL A 181 2.04 -16.69 11.72
N GLN A 182 2.41 -15.97 10.65
CA GLN A 182 3.62 -15.14 10.59
C GLN A 182 3.63 -14.00 11.64
N MET A 183 2.46 -13.53 12.07
CA MET A 183 2.35 -12.49 13.10
C MET A 183 2.68 -13.01 14.52
N PHE A 184 2.51 -14.32 14.73
CA PHE A 184 2.57 -14.98 16.04
C PHE A 184 3.71 -16.01 16.15
N SER A 185 4.47 -16.23 15.07
CA SER A 185 5.53 -17.22 14.98
C SER A 185 6.85 -16.60 14.58
N SER A 186 7.94 -16.99 15.26
CA SER A 186 9.31 -16.62 14.90
C SER A 186 9.91 -17.51 13.81
N ILE A 187 9.17 -18.55 13.39
CA ILE A 187 9.58 -19.45 12.32
C ILE A 187 9.50 -18.67 11.00
N PRO A 188 10.57 -18.64 10.19
CA PRO A 188 10.52 -18.03 8.86
C PRO A 188 9.44 -18.67 7.99
N ALA A 189 8.68 -17.86 7.24
CA ALA A 189 7.62 -18.32 6.34
C ALA A 189 8.03 -19.48 5.42
N ALA A 190 9.28 -19.51 4.95
CA ALA A 190 9.80 -20.59 4.11
C ALA A 190 9.81 -21.97 4.78
N LYS A 191 9.81 -22.02 6.12
CA LYS A 191 9.80 -23.26 6.91
C LYS A 191 8.39 -23.62 7.41
N SER A 192 7.46 -22.67 7.42
CA SER A 192 6.08 -22.85 7.88
C SER A 192 5.34 -23.89 7.02
N PRO A 193 4.76 -24.95 7.64
CA PRO A 193 3.87 -25.89 6.94
C PRO A 193 2.67 -25.22 6.27
N ILE A 194 2.10 -24.18 6.88
CA ILE A 194 0.95 -23.45 6.32
C ILE A 194 1.37 -22.70 5.04
N TYR A 195 2.48 -21.96 5.08
CA TYR A 195 3.00 -21.26 3.90
C TYR A 195 3.42 -22.24 2.80
N LYS A 196 4.02 -23.38 3.14
CA LYS A 196 4.34 -24.44 2.17
C LYS A 196 3.10 -24.99 1.48
N SER A 197 2.02 -25.21 2.21
CA SER A 197 0.75 -25.69 1.65
C SER A 197 0.18 -24.72 0.59
N ILE A 198 0.33 -23.41 0.82
CA ILE A 198 -0.14 -22.36 -0.10
C ILE A 198 0.82 -22.11 -1.27
N LEU A 199 2.13 -22.11 -1.03
CA LEU A 199 3.14 -21.74 -2.03
C LEU A 199 3.61 -22.92 -2.89
N GLN A 200 3.60 -24.14 -2.35
CA GLN A 200 4.18 -25.34 -2.97
C GLN A 200 3.23 -26.54 -2.99
N GLY A 201 2.12 -26.50 -2.23
CA GLY A 201 1.12 -27.57 -2.21
C GLY A 201 0.27 -27.64 -3.47
N LYS A 202 -0.75 -28.51 -3.46
CA LYS A 202 -1.69 -28.76 -4.58
C LYS A 202 -2.27 -27.48 -5.19
N CYS A 203 -2.60 -26.48 -4.35
CA CYS A 203 -3.21 -25.24 -4.79
C CYS A 203 -2.29 -24.36 -5.66
N SER A 204 -0.97 -24.57 -5.64
CA SER A 204 0.00 -23.79 -6.41
C SER A 204 -0.22 -23.86 -7.93
N ILE A 205 -0.88 -24.92 -8.43
CA ILE A 205 -1.29 -25.06 -9.83
C ILE A 205 -2.29 -23.95 -10.23
N HIS A 206 -3.12 -23.52 -9.29
CA HIS A 206 -4.10 -22.45 -9.48
C HIS A 206 -3.52 -21.05 -9.31
N ALA A 207 -2.23 -20.89 -9.01
CA ALA A 207 -1.65 -19.60 -8.62
C ALA A 207 -1.90 -18.47 -9.64
N LEU A 208 -1.79 -18.76 -10.94
CA LEU A 208 -2.09 -17.79 -12.00
C LEU A 208 -3.54 -17.30 -11.95
N LEU A 209 -4.50 -18.22 -11.86
CA LEU A 209 -5.93 -17.90 -11.83
C LEU A 209 -6.35 -17.28 -10.50
N PHE A 210 -5.74 -17.69 -9.40
CA PHE A 210 -6.00 -17.13 -8.08
C PHE A 210 -5.50 -15.68 -7.99
N THR A 211 -4.26 -15.40 -8.40
CA THR A 211 -3.73 -14.03 -8.49
C THR A 211 -4.60 -13.17 -9.42
N LYS A 212 -5.02 -13.71 -10.57
CA LYS A 212 -5.95 -13.02 -11.47
C LYS A 212 -7.27 -12.67 -10.77
N SER A 213 -7.86 -13.64 -10.08
CA SER A 213 -9.17 -13.48 -9.43
C SER A 213 -9.12 -12.44 -8.31
N LEU A 214 -8.08 -12.48 -7.46
CA LEU A 214 -7.87 -11.49 -6.40
C LEU A 214 -7.69 -10.07 -6.98
N LEU A 215 -6.84 -9.93 -8.00
CA LEU A 215 -6.62 -8.62 -8.64
C LEU A 215 -7.87 -8.15 -9.40
N GLN A 216 -8.63 -9.05 -10.00
CA GLN A 216 -9.88 -8.73 -10.69
C GLN A 216 -10.97 -8.30 -9.70
N ASN A 217 -11.07 -8.90 -8.51
CA ASN A 217 -11.94 -8.44 -7.45
C ASN A 217 -11.58 -7.02 -7.00
N PHE A 218 -10.28 -6.73 -6.86
CA PHE A 218 -9.80 -5.37 -6.59
C PHE A 218 -10.21 -4.39 -7.70
N VAL A 219 -10.06 -4.75 -8.97
CA VAL A 219 -10.41 -3.86 -10.09
C VAL A 219 -11.92 -3.64 -10.24
N ARG A 220 -12.75 -4.63 -9.90
CA ARG A 220 -14.21 -4.51 -10.05
C ARG A 220 -14.84 -3.56 -9.05
N GLN A 221 -14.31 -3.49 -7.82
CA GLN A 221 -14.88 -2.68 -6.73
C GLN A 221 -16.40 -2.95 -6.55
N ASP A 222 -16.84 -4.20 -6.76
CA ASP A 222 -18.25 -4.57 -6.62
C ASP A 222 -18.72 -4.29 -5.18
N LYS A 223 -19.86 -3.61 -5.05
CA LYS A 223 -20.49 -3.38 -3.75
C LYS A 223 -21.03 -4.70 -3.20
N CYS A 224 -21.00 -4.87 -1.88
CA CYS A 224 -21.56 -6.05 -1.27
C CYS A 224 -23.10 -6.12 -1.51
N PRO A 225 -23.64 -7.30 -1.83
CA PRO A 225 -25.06 -7.46 -2.13
C PRO A 225 -25.98 -7.02 -0.98
N ASN A 226 -27.22 -6.63 -1.29
CA ASN A 226 -28.20 -6.29 -0.24
C ASN A 226 -28.49 -7.46 0.72
N SER A 227 -28.38 -8.71 0.24
CA SER A 227 -28.45 -9.91 1.07
C SER A 227 -27.30 -10.01 2.08
N TYR A 228 -26.15 -9.42 1.76
CA TYR A 228 -25.02 -9.26 2.67
C TYR A 228 -25.32 -8.21 3.74
N HIS A 229 -26.18 -7.21 3.45
CA HIS A 229 -26.54 -6.11 4.35
C HIS A 229 -27.78 -6.36 5.22
N HIS A 230 -28.90 -6.83 4.66
CA HIS A 230 -30.19 -6.92 5.34
C HIS A 230 -30.55 -8.35 5.76
N SER A 231 -30.31 -8.66 7.04
CA SER A 231 -31.00 -9.72 7.78
C SER A 231 -31.92 -9.09 8.83
N GLU A 232 -32.68 -8.05 8.46
CA GLU A 232 -33.43 -7.20 9.40
C GLU A 232 -34.80 -7.73 9.84
N SER A 233 -35.19 -8.95 9.49
CA SER A 233 -36.35 -9.56 10.16
C SER A 233 -36.03 -10.98 10.58
N GLY A 234 -36.08 -11.23 11.89
CA GLY A 234 -36.19 -12.58 12.43
C GLY A 234 -37.38 -13.28 11.78
N GLY A 235 -37.10 -14.24 10.92
CA GLY A 235 -38.11 -14.95 10.15
C GLY A 235 -37.48 -15.58 8.91
N SER A 236 -37.49 -16.92 8.90
CA SER A 236 -37.19 -17.81 7.78
C SER A 236 -37.37 -17.23 6.37
N ILE A 237 -36.40 -17.53 5.49
CA ILE A 237 -36.52 -17.79 4.03
C ILE A 237 -37.79 -17.23 3.37
N ILE A 238 -37.89 -15.91 3.17
CA ILE A 238 -38.68 -15.35 2.06
C ILE A 238 -37.90 -14.17 1.48
N ILE A 239 -37.44 -14.39 0.25
CA ILE A 239 -36.75 -13.47 -0.63
C ILE A 239 -37.70 -12.33 -1.04
N GLY A 240 -37.18 -11.10 -0.97
CA GLY A 240 -37.52 -9.92 -1.80
C GLY A 240 -38.99 -9.60 -2.03
N LEU A 241 -39.53 -8.59 -1.33
CA LEU A 241 -40.67 -7.78 -1.83
C LEU A 241 -40.86 -6.40 -1.17
N ALA A 242 -40.04 -5.97 -0.19
CA ALA A 242 -40.29 -4.71 0.54
C ALA A 242 -39.13 -3.69 0.50
N SER A 243 -38.29 -3.69 -0.55
CA SER A 243 -37.13 -2.80 -0.68
C SER A 243 -37.46 -1.33 -1.04
N GLY A 244 -38.74 -0.97 -1.21
CA GLY A 244 -39.14 0.28 -1.87
C GLY A 244 -39.24 1.55 -1.02
N LEU A 245 -39.26 1.46 0.32
CA LEU A 245 -39.72 2.59 1.14
C LEU A 245 -38.65 3.26 2.03
N TRP A 246 -37.50 2.64 2.27
CA TRP A 246 -36.52 3.21 3.22
C TRP A 246 -35.46 4.15 2.62
N ASN A 247 -35.17 4.05 1.32
CA ASN A 247 -34.16 4.90 0.65
C ASN A 247 -34.54 6.39 0.57
N VAL A 248 -35.76 6.77 0.96
CA VAL A 248 -36.27 8.14 0.84
C VAL A 248 -35.96 9.01 2.09
N LEU A 249 -35.50 8.45 3.20
CA LEU A 249 -35.45 9.17 4.49
C LEU A 249 -34.06 9.45 5.10
N THR A 250 -32.95 9.01 4.48
CA THR A 250 -31.58 9.23 5.00
C THR A 250 -30.73 10.20 4.18
N LEU A 251 -31.36 11.03 3.35
CA LEU A 251 -30.69 11.99 2.47
C LEU A 251 -30.42 13.32 3.20
N GLY A 252 -29.44 13.33 4.12
CA GLY A 252 -28.94 14.57 4.69
C GLY A 252 -28.02 14.38 5.89
N TYR A 253 -26.85 15.02 5.84
CA TYR A 253 -25.83 15.23 6.89
C TYR A 253 -24.62 14.27 6.90
N GLY A 254 -23.43 14.84 6.60
CA GLY A 254 -22.08 14.28 6.82
C GLY A 254 -21.34 13.85 5.55
N LYS A 255 -20.60 14.75 4.87
CA LYS A 255 -20.30 14.58 3.42
C LYS A 255 -18.85 14.30 2.98
N GLU A 256 -17.84 14.22 3.84
CA GLU A 256 -16.46 13.98 3.33
C GLU A 256 -15.64 12.93 4.09
N GLN A 257 -15.64 12.89 5.43
CA GLN A 257 -14.94 11.82 6.18
C GLN A 257 -15.75 10.51 6.31
N ASP A 258 -17.08 10.60 6.23
CA ASP A 258 -17.96 9.41 6.26
C ASP A 258 -17.98 8.67 4.92
N GLU A 259 -17.73 9.32 3.78
CA GLU A 259 -17.84 8.66 2.47
C GLU A 259 -16.74 7.61 2.21
N GLU A 260 -15.50 7.85 2.63
CA GLU A 260 -14.37 6.93 2.40
C GLU A 260 -14.46 5.70 3.32
N SER A 261 -14.78 5.91 4.60
CA SER A 261 -15.02 4.82 5.55
C SER A 261 -16.28 3.99 5.22
N THR A 262 -17.28 4.61 4.58
CA THR A 262 -18.49 3.92 4.08
C THR A 262 -18.21 3.17 2.78
N ARG A 263 -17.49 3.75 1.81
CA ARG A 263 -17.05 3.03 0.59
C ARG A 263 -16.18 1.81 0.91
N LEU A 264 -15.27 1.92 1.88
CA LEU A 264 -14.43 0.81 2.34
C LEU A 264 -15.26 -0.33 2.98
N LYS A 265 -16.39 0.00 3.62
CA LYS A 265 -17.34 -1.00 4.13
C LYS A 265 -18.22 -1.61 3.02
N GLU A 266 -18.39 -0.91 1.89
CA GLU A 266 -19.20 -1.38 0.76
C GLU A 266 -18.44 -2.37 -0.14
N THR A 267 -17.12 -2.21 -0.36
CA THR A 267 -16.33 -3.07 -1.29
C THR A 267 -15.48 -4.13 -0.59
N VAL A 268 -16.07 -4.84 0.38
CA VAL A 268 -15.39 -5.81 1.27
C VAL A 268 -14.51 -6.82 0.51
N LEU A 269 -15.05 -7.49 -0.51
CA LEU A 269 -14.30 -8.52 -1.23
C LEU A 269 -13.08 -7.95 -1.97
N ALA A 270 -13.22 -6.75 -2.56
CA ALA A 270 -12.14 -6.07 -3.25
C ALA A 270 -10.99 -5.75 -2.28
N GLN A 271 -11.31 -5.24 -1.09
CA GLN A 271 -10.34 -4.93 -0.06
C GLN A 271 -9.64 -6.17 0.48
N GLN A 272 -10.39 -7.20 0.88
CA GLN A 272 -9.79 -8.45 1.39
C GLN A 272 -8.94 -9.15 0.33
N SER A 273 -9.38 -9.12 -0.93
CA SER A 273 -8.62 -9.68 -2.04
C SER A 273 -7.28 -8.98 -2.24
N LEU A 274 -7.26 -7.64 -2.12
CA LEU A 274 -6.02 -6.86 -2.18
C LEU A 274 -5.09 -7.18 -1.00
N LEU A 275 -5.62 -7.22 0.23
CA LEU A 275 -4.83 -7.57 1.41
C LEU A 275 -4.20 -8.95 1.29
N LEU A 276 -4.99 -9.95 0.88
CA LEU A 276 -4.48 -11.30 0.66
C LEU A 276 -3.44 -11.34 -0.47
N LEU A 277 -3.68 -10.65 -1.59
CA LEU A 277 -2.73 -10.57 -2.69
C LEU A 277 -1.38 -10.00 -2.24
N LEU A 278 -1.39 -8.93 -1.43
CA LEU A 278 -0.17 -8.32 -0.89
C LEU A 278 0.59 -9.28 0.02
N VAL A 279 -0.09 -10.03 0.90
CA VAL A 279 0.54 -11.06 1.73
C VAL A 279 1.18 -12.14 0.85
N LEU A 280 0.45 -12.67 -0.13
CA LEU A 280 0.92 -13.78 -0.97
C LEU A 280 2.15 -13.41 -1.81
N VAL A 281 2.23 -12.19 -2.32
CA VAL A 281 3.32 -11.77 -3.24
C VAL A 281 4.62 -11.42 -2.51
N ASN A 282 4.55 -11.02 -1.25
CA ASN A 282 5.70 -10.49 -0.51
C ASN A 282 6.37 -11.47 0.46
N HIS A 283 5.84 -12.69 0.62
CA HIS A 283 6.50 -13.73 1.41
C HIS A 283 7.38 -14.65 0.54
N CYS A 284 8.43 -15.21 1.15
CA CYS A 284 9.34 -16.18 0.51
C CYS A 284 9.94 -15.66 -0.82
N THR A 285 10.39 -14.40 -0.83
CA THR A 285 10.83 -13.66 -2.03
C THR A 285 12.25 -13.98 -2.47
N ASN A 286 13.14 -14.24 -1.51
CA ASN A 286 14.59 -14.40 -1.71
C ASN A 286 15.11 -15.80 -1.39
N ASP A 287 14.20 -16.75 -1.07
CA ASP A 287 14.59 -18.13 -0.76
C ASP A 287 14.87 -18.91 -2.05
N LYS A 288 16.10 -19.39 -2.23
CA LYS A 288 16.50 -20.17 -3.41
C LYS A 288 15.74 -21.49 -3.55
N ALA A 289 15.18 -22.02 -2.45
CA ALA A 289 14.44 -23.27 -2.43
C ALA A 289 12.95 -23.08 -2.76
N ILE A 290 12.41 -21.86 -2.69
CA ILE A 290 10.98 -21.59 -2.87
C ILE A 290 10.77 -20.55 -3.96
N CYS A 291 10.19 -20.97 -5.08
CA CYS A 291 9.71 -20.05 -6.10
C CYS A 291 8.28 -19.63 -5.75
N ASN A 292 8.06 -18.36 -5.37
CA ASN A 292 6.72 -17.85 -5.09
C ASN A 292 5.89 -17.71 -6.40
N PRO A 293 4.88 -18.56 -6.63
CA PRO A 293 4.15 -18.57 -7.90
C PRO A 293 3.21 -17.37 -8.04
N TYR A 294 2.68 -16.84 -6.93
CA TYR A 294 1.78 -15.68 -6.93
C TYR A 294 2.54 -14.39 -7.27
N LYS A 295 3.76 -14.23 -6.75
CA LYS A 295 4.68 -13.14 -7.12
C LYS A 295 5.00 -13.16 -8.61
N LYS A 296 5.34 -14.35 -9.14
CA LYS A 296 5.60 -14.53 -10.58
C LYS A 296 4.37 -14.16 -11.42
N ALA A 297 3.19 -14.60 -11.00
CA ALA A 297 1.93 -14.29 -11.68
C ALA A 297 1.60 -12.78 -11.71
N LEU A 298 1.78 -12.07 -10.59
CA LEU A 298 1.51 -10.63 -10.51
C LEU A 298 2.48 -9.80 -11.37
N PHE A 299 3.72 -10.26 -11.58
CA PHE A 299 4.70 -9.51 -12.34
C PHE A 299 4.79 -9.91 -13.82
N SER A 300 4.09 -10.98 -14.22
CA SER A 300 4.06 -11.44 -15.62
C SER A 300 2.75 -11.14 -16.36
N PHE A 301 1.69 -10.68 -15.71
CA PHE A 301 0.41 -10.46 -16.38
C PHE A 301 0.48 -9.36 -17.45
N VAL A 302 -0.28 -9.57 -18.52
CA VAL A 302 -0.30 -8.70 -19.70
C VAL A 302 -1.64 -8.02 -19.89
N ASN A 303 -1.66 -6.96 -20.67
CA ASN A 303 -2.89 -6.24 -20.98
C ASN A 303 -3.84 -7.11 -21.80
N SER A 304 -5.11 -7.15 -21.40
CA SER A 304 -6.14 -7.91 -22.13
C SER A 304 -6.50 -7.31 -23.48
N GLN A 305 -6.24 -6.02 -23.68
CA GLN A 305 -6.52 -5.30 -24.92
C GLN A 305 -5.40 -5.43 -25.96
N ASP A 306 -4.24 -5.97 -25.58
CA ASP A 306 -3.12 -6.13 -26.51
C ASP A 306 -3.32 -7.40 -27.37
N SER A 307 -3.38 -7.17 -28.68
CA SER A 307 -3.59 -8.21 -29.71
C SER A 307 -2.35 -9.09 -29.96
N GLY A 308 -1.20 -8.76 -29.35
CA GLY A 308 0.09 -9.39 -29.64
C GLY A 308 0.33 -10.65 -28.82
N GLY A 309 0.26 -11.83 -29.44
CA GLY A 309 0.82 -13.05 -28.88
C GLY A 309 2.32 -13.11 -29.15
N SER A 310 3.15 -13.09 -28.10
CA SER A 310 4.56 -13.47 -28.24
C SER A 310 4.69 -14.99 -28.37
N VAL A 311 5.61 -15.44 -29.22
CA VAL A 311 5.78 -16.83 -29.67
C VAL A 311 6.43 -17.74 -28.61
N GLU A 312 6.94 -17.16 -27.50
CA GLU A 312 7.51 -17.88 -26.35
C GLU A 312 7.08 -17.21 -25.03
N ALA A 313 5.79 -17.26 -24.69
CA ALA A 313 5.27 -16.54 -23.54
C ALA A 313 5.41 -17.33 -22.22
N ILE A 314 6.04 -16.71 -21.22
CA ILE A 314 5.92 -17.11 -19.81
C ILE A 314 4.41 -17.23 -19.49
N PRO A 315 3.96 -18.30 -18.81
CA PRO A 315 2.57 -18.43 -18.39
C PRO A 315 2.12 -17.17 -17.63
N SER A 316 1.12 -16.49 -18.16
CA SER A 316 0.62 -15.21 -17.67
C SER A 316 -0.88 -15.13 -17.90
N PHE A 317 -1.57 -14.41 -17.01
CA PHE A 317 -2.98 -14.08 -17.21
C PHE A 317 -3.12 -12.72 -17.89
N LYS A 318 -4.31 -12.46 -18.45
CA LYS A 318 -4.67 -11.17 -19.05
C LYS A 318 -5.60 -10.38 -18.11
N LEU A 319 -5.35 -9.08 -17.98
CA LEU A 319 -6.20 -8.14 -17.25
C LEU A 319 -6.27 -6.80 -18.00
N ASP A 320 -7.38 -6.08 -17.90
CA ASP A 320 -7.52 -4.75 -18.50
C ASP A 320 -6.70 -3.71 -17.73
N TYR A 321 -5.64 -3.20 -18.35
CA TYR A 321 -4.77 -2.21 -17.73
C TYR A 321 -5.48 -0.87 -17.50
N GLY A 322 -6.46 -0.49 -18.34
CA GLY A 322 -7.23 0.74 -18.17
C GLY A 322 -8.06 0.70 -16.90
N LYS A 323 -8.83 -0.36 -16.71
CA LYS A 323 -9.63 -0.53 -15.48
C LYS A 323 -8.76 -0.60 -14.23
N LEU A 324 -7.61 -1.27 -14.30
CA LEU A 324 -6.66 -1.32 -13.19
C LEU A 324 -6.11 0.08 -12.87
N TYR A 325 -5.70 0.83 -13.88
CA TYR A 325 -5.19 2.20 -13.72
C TYR A 325 -6.23 3.13 -13.10
N ASP A 326 -7.47 3.11 -13.61
CA ASP A 326 -8.56 3.94 -13.09
C ASP A 326 -8.85 3.61 -11.62
N THR A 327 -8.89 2.31 -11.28
CA THR A 327 -9.09 1.85 -9.90
C THR A 327 -7.97 2.33 -8.99
N LEU A 328 -6.70 2.17 -9.40
CA LEU A 328 -5.54 2.62 -8.64
C LEU A 328 -5.60 4.14 -8.38
N CYS A 329 -5.98 4.95 -9.36
CA CYS A 329 -6.11 6.41 -9.20
C CYS A 329 -7.21 6.76 -8.18
N VAL A 330 -8.34 6.06 -8.20
CA VAL A 330 -9.47 6.32 -7.30
C VAL A 330 -9.18 5.87 -5.86
N THR A 331 -8.45 4.77 -5.65
CA THR A 331 -8.25 4.18 -4.32
C THR A 331 -6.88 4.50 -3.70
N LEU A 332 -6.10 5.41 -4.30
CA LEU A 332 -4.68 5.65 -3.96
C LEU A 332 -4.45 6.22 -2.56
N ASN A 333 -5.46 6.84 -1.95
CA ASN A 333 -5.38 7.34 -0.57
C ASN A 333 -5.15 6.24 0.47
N ASN A 334 -5.35 4.98 0.10
CA ASN A 334 -5.15 3.83 0.98
C ASN A 334 -3.74 3.24 0.85
N ASP A 335 -3.09 2.94 1.98
CA ASP A 335 -1.76 2.33 2.07
C ASP A 335 -1.62 1.06 1.19
N GLN A 336 -2.61 0.16 1.23
CA GLN A 336 -2.61 -1.06 0.42
C GLN A 336 -2.58 -0.81 -1.09
N THR A 337 -3.26 0.25 -1.56
CA THR A 337 -3.28 0.61 -2.98
C THR A 337 -1.93 1.17 -3.41
N THR A 338 -1.35 2.07 -2.60
CA THR A 338 -0.04 2.64 -2.87
C THR A 338 1.04 1.55 -2.93
N LEU A 339 0.97 0.56 -2.04
CA LEU A 339 1.88 -0.58 -2.06
C LEU A 339 1.70 -1.45 -3.31
N LEU A 340 0.46 -1.72 -3.75
CA LEU A 340 0.22 -2.42 -5.02
C LEU A 340 0.79 -1.63 -6.20
N LEU A 341 0.57 -0.32 -6.24
CA LEU A 341 1.11 0.56 -7.28
C LEU A 341 2.64 0.47 -7.32
N TYR A 342 3.31 0.56 -6.15
CA TYR A 342 4.75 0.36 -6.04
C TYR A 342 5.19 -0.96 -6.66
N LEU A 343 4.61 -2.08 -6.24
CA LEU A 343 4.99 -3.41 -6.72
C LEU A 343 4.84 -3.55 -8.23
N LEU A 344 3.75 -3.01 -8.79
CA LEU A 344 3.50 -3.04 -10.23
C LEU A 344 4.46 -2.14 -11.00
N MET A 345 4.68 -0.92 -10.55
CA MET A 345 5.58 0.04 -11.19
C MET A 345 7.05 -0.43 -11.13
N HIS A 346 7.44 -1.11 -10.06
CA HIS A 346 8.81 -1.58 -9.90
C HIS A 346 9.08 -2.88 -10.70
N ARG A 347 8.13 -3.83 -10.73
CA ARG A 347 8.38 -5.20 -11.19
C ARG A 347 7.64 -5.61 -12.46
N ASN A 348 6.56 -4.94 -12.85
CA ASN A 348 5.83 -5.22 -14.09
C ASN A 348 6.15 -4.13 -15.13
N SER A 349 7.12 -4.41 -16.00
CA SER A 349 7.59 -3.45 -17.01
C SER A 349 6.49 -3.03 -18.00
N ASN A 350 5.62 -3.96 -18.38
CA ASN A 350 4.53 -3.68 -19.32
C ASN A 350 3.52 -2.70 -18.72
N PHE A 351 3.17 -2.90 -17.45
CA PHE A 351 2.30 -1.99 -16.73
C PHE A 351 2.97 -0.63 -16.47
N LYS A 352 4.28 -0.59 -16.11
CA LYS A 352 5.04 0.67 -16.00
C LYS A 352 4.98 1.48 -17.30
N THR A 353 5.26 0.84 -18.45
CA THR A 353 5.19 1.49 -19.76
C THR A 353 3.78 1.96 -20.09
N TYR A 354 2.75 1.17 -19.75
CA TYR A 354 1.36 1.59 -19.91
C TYR A 354 1.06 2.87 -19.13
N VAL A 355 1.42 2.93 -17.84
CA VAL A 355 1.22 4.10 -16.97
C VAL A 355 1.93 5.34 -17.53
N LEU A 356 3.20 5.21 -17.93
CA LEU A 356 3.97 6.33 -18.50
C LEU A 356 3.40 6.84 -19.83
N SER A 357 2.65 6.02 -20.56
CA SER A 357 1.99 6.41 -21.81
C SER A 357 0.64 7.11 -21.63
N ARG A 358 0.16 7.31 -20.39
CA ARG A 358 -1.16 7.91 -20.12
C ARG A 358 -1.12 9.43 -20.21
N SER A 359 -2.10 10.00 -20.88
CA SER A 359 -2.27 11.46 -21.00
C SER A 359 -2.85 12.10 -19.74
N ASN A 360 -3.49 11.31 -18.88
CA ASN A 360 -4.17 11.73 -17.65
C ASN A 360 -3.36 11.37 -16.39
N ILE A 361 -2.04 11.44 -16.46
CA ILE A 361 -1.12 11.05 -15.38
C ILE A 361 -1.33 11.86 -14.09
N GLU A 362 -1.92 13.06 -14.18
CA GLU A 362 -2.30 13.88 -13.05
C GLU A 362 -3.31 13.20 -12.12
N LEU A 363 -4.15 12.29 -12.63
CA LEU A 363 -5.08 11.51 -11.79
C LEU A 363 -4.34 10.56 -10.85
N LEU A 364 -3.13 10.13 -11.23
CA LEU A 364 -2.25 9.31 -10.40
C LEU A 364 -1.36 10.18 -9.49
N ILE A 365 -0.73 11.22 -10.04
CA ILE A 365 0.26 12.01 -9.30
C ILE A 365 -0.39 12.88 -8.23
N VAL A 366 -1.52 13.54 -8.50
CA VAL A 366 -2.12 14.49 -7.55
C VAL A 366 -2.49 13.82 -6.21
N PRO A 367 -3.10 12.62 -6.17
CA PRO A 367 -3.31 11.91 -4.91
C PRO A 367 -2.01 11.54 -4.18
N ILE A 368 -0.95 11.15 -4.89
CA ILE A 368 0.38 10.89 -4.28
C ILE A 368 0.92 12.17 -3.63
N LEU A 369 0.80 13.30 -4.32
CA LEU A 369 1.23 14.59 -3.80
C LEU A 369 0.44 15.02 -2.55
N LYS A 370 -0.85 14.70 -2.48
CA LYS A 370 -1.66 14.92 -1.27
C LYS A 370 -1.14 14.09 -0.10
N ILE A 371 -0.85 12.79 -0.31
CA ILE A 371 -0.27 11.93 0.73
C ILE A 371 1.04 12.51 1.28
N LEU A 372 1.94 12.98 0.39
CA LEU A 372 3.20 13.59 0.79
C LEU A 372 3.02 14.97 1.46
N TYR A 373 1.99 15.72 1.08
CA TYR A 373 1.67 17.01 1.68
C TYR A 373 1.10 16.86 3.09
N ASP A 374 0.23 15.86 3.29
CA ASP A 374 -0.39 15.46 4.56
C ASP A 374 0.52 14.51 5.37
N ALA A 375 1.82 14.46 5.07
CA ALA A 375 2.81 13.63 5.77
C ALA A 375 2.68 13.61 7.30
N PRO A 376 2.39 14.71 8.01
CA PRO A 376 2.19 14.67 9.47
C PRO A 376 1.04 13.78 9.95
N GLU A 377 0.07 13.47 9.09
CA GLU A 377 -1.12 12.65 9.39
C GLU A 377 -1.01 11.23 8.79
N LYS A 378 0.10 10.91 8.11
CA LYS A 378 0.32 9.63 7.42
C LYS A 378 1.40 8.81 8.11
N THR A 379 1.35 7.50 7.91
CA THR A 379 2.40 6.58 8.38
C THR A 379 3.70 6.85 7.62
N SER A 380 4.86 6.63 8.26
CA SER A 380 6.16 6.81 7.59
C SER A 380 6.26 5.90 6.36
N HIS A 381 5.69 4.70 6.48
CA HIS A 381 5.59 3.71 5.41
C HIS A 381 4.82 4.22 4.19
N HIS A 382 3.66 4.86 4.40
CA HIS A 382 2.87 5.40 3.29
C HIS A 382 3.58 6.54 2.57
N ILE A 383 4.32 7.37 3.33
CA ILE A 383 5.17 8.43 2.78
C ILE A 383 6.30 7.82 1.93
N TYR A 384 7.02 6.81 2.43
CA TYR A 384 8.09 6.17 1.66
C TYR A 384 7.57 5.56 0.37
N MET A 385 6.47 4.80 0.42
CA MET A 385 5.90 4.17 -0.79
C MET A 385 5.51 5.23 -1.83
N SER A 386 4.87 6.31 -1.38
CA SER A 386 4.47 7.43 -2.24
C SER A 386 5.68 8.09 -2.90
N LEU A 387 6.75 8.33 -2.14
CA LEU A 387 7.96 8.95 -2.65
C LEU A 387 8.74 8.01 -3.60
N ILE A 388 8.79 6.72 -3.32
CA ILE A 388 9.42 5.72 -4.20
C ILE A 388 8.68 5.66 -5.53
N VAL A 389 7.35 5.72 -5.54
CA VAL A 389 6.58 5.79 -6.79
C VAL A 389 6.93 7.05 -7.58
N VAL A 390 7.04 8.22 -6.94
CA VAL A 390 7.50 9.46 -7.59
C VAL A 390 8.90 9.29 -8.16
N LEU A 391 9.82 8.67 -7.42
CA LEU A 391 11.18 8.40 -7.88
C LEU A 391 11.19 7.50 -9.12
N ILE A 392 10.46 6.37 -9.08
CA ILE A 392 10.35 5.44 -10.22
C ILE A 392 9.78 6.11 -11.47
N LEU A 393 8.81 7.02 -11.30
CA LEU A 393 8.24 7.79 -12.42
C LEU A 393 9.24 8.81 -12.96
N SER A 394 9.98 9.48 -12.09
CA SER A 394 11.00 10.47 -12.48
C SER A 394 12.18 9.86 -13.25
N GLU A 395 12.37 8.54 -13.23
CA GLU A 395 13.39 7.87 -14.05
C GLU A 395 13.16 8.05 -15.57
N ASP A 396 11.94 8.40 -15.99
CA ASP A 396 11.55 8.52 -17.39
C ASP A 396 11.55 9.99 -17.86
N ASP A 397 12.28 10.26 -18.95
CA ASP A 397 12.46 11.62 -19.48
C ASP A 397 11.18 12.20 -20.08
N LEU A 398 10.35 11.37 -20.72
CA LEU A 398 9.07 11.83 -21.29
C LEU A 398 8.11 12.25 -20.19
N PHE A 399 8.05 11.51 -19.09
CA PHE A 399 7.33 11.91 -17.89
C PHE A 399 7.83 13.26 -17.37
N ASN A 400 9.15 13.39 -17.17
CA ASN A 400 9.75 14.61 -16.63
C ASN A 400 9.45 15.85 -17.49
N GLU A 401 9.41 15.70 -18.81
CA GLU A 401 9.03 16.77 -19.71
C GLU A 401 7.52 17.06 -19.68
N ALA A 402 6.68 16.02 -19.76
CA ALA A 402 5.24 16.14 -19.90
C ALA A 402 4.56 16.78 -18.67
N VAL A 403 5.03 16.49 -17.45
CA VAL A 403 4.42 17.04 -16.22
C VAL A 403 4.45 18.57 -16.16
N HIS A 404 5.37 19.23 -16.86
CA HIS A 404 5.44 20.68 -16.89
C HIS A 404 4.46 21.32 -17.88
N ASP A 405 3.88 20.56 -18.82
CA ASP A 405 2.85 21.04 -19.75
C ASP A 405 1.42 20.84 -19.22
N ILE A 406 1.25 19.96 -18.23
CA ILE A 406 -0.05 19.70 -17.61
C ILE A 406 -0.38 20.83 -16.64
N THR A 407 -1.33 21.70 -17.00
CA THR A 407 -1.77 22.82 -16.16
C THR A 407 -2.91 22.41 -15.24
N LEU A 408 -2.70 22.54 -13.93
CA LEU A 408 -3.70 22.33 -12.90
C LEU A 408 -4.30 23.67 -12.48
N LYS A 409 -5.60 23.66 -12.19
CA LYS A 409 -6.36 24.85 -11.78
C LYS A 409 -6.94 24.67 -10.39
N ASN A 410 -6.91 25.75 -9.60
CA ASN A 410 -7.55 25.86 -8.29
C ASN A 410 -7.18 24.72 -7.31
N ILE A 411 -5.90 24.64 -6.93
CA ILE A 411 -5.45 23.66 -5.94
C ILE A 411 -5.95 24.08 -4.55
N SER A 412 -7.04 23.47 -4.08
CA SER A 412 -7.71 23.84 -2.82
C SER A 412 -7.06 23.28 -1.55
N TRP A 413 -6.35 22.15 -1.66
CA TRP A 413 -5.76 21.46 -0.52
C TRP A 413 -4.38 21.99 -0.12
N TYR A 414 -3.72 22.76 -0.98
CA TYR A 414 -2.45 23.41 -0.66
C TYR A 414 -2.71 24.73 0.07
N THR A 415 -2.33 24.82 1.35
CA THR A 415 -2.82 25.89 2.25
C THR A 415 -1.86 27.06 2.42
N GLU A 416 -0.56 26.90 2.11
CA GLU A 416 0.43 27.94 2.36
C GLU A 416 0.30 29.14 1.41
N ARG A 417 -0.35 28.95 0.26
CA ARG A 417 -0.63 29.98 -0.75
C ARG A 417 -1.76 29.54 -1.66
N SER A 418 -2.63 30.46 -2.06
CA SER A 418 -3.60 30.21 -3.12
C SER A 418 -2.88 29.97 -4.47
N LEU A 419 -3.08 28.79 -5.04
CA LEU A 419 -2.53 28.40 -6.34
C LEU A 419 -3.68 28.32 -7.37
N SER A 420 -3.90 29.42 -8.09
CA SER A 420 -4.94 29.49 -9.13
C SER A 420 -4.60 28.63 -10.34
N GLU A 421 -3.36 28.73 -10.84
CA GLU A 421 -2.85 27.94 -11.95
C GLU A 421 -1.37 27.56 -11.69
N ILE A 422 -1.04 26.28 -11.84
CA ILE A 422 0.32 25.75 -11.68
C ILE A 422 0.47 24.48 -12.54
N SER A 423 1.66 24.23 -13.10
CA SER A 423 1.92 22.95 -13.75
C SER A 423 2.01 21.81 -12.74
N LEU A 424 1.68 20.58 -13.16
CA LEU A 424 1.84 19.39 -12.32
C LEU A 424 3.28 19.22 -11.83
N GLY A 425 4.27 19.45 -12.71
CA GLY A 425 5.69 19.46 -12.34
C GLY A 425 6.03 20.54 -11.31
N GLY A 426 5.45 21.74 -11.42
CA GLY A 426 5.62 22.80 -10.42
C GLY A 426 5.03 22.43 -9.05
N LEU A 427 3.85 21.80 -9.03
CA LEU A 427 3.23 21.32 -7.80
C LEU A 427 4.03 20.18 -7.14
N LEU A 428 4.52 19.24 -7.95
CA LEU A 428 5.40 18.15 -7.49
C LEU A 428 6.64 18.73 -6.80
N ILE A 429 7.32 19.69 -7.42
CA ILE A 429 8.50 20.35 -6.82
C ILE A 429 8.14 21.01 -5.48
N LEU A 430 7.01 21.73 -5.39
CA LEU A 430 6.60 22.37 -4.12
C LEU A 430 6.36 21.36 -3.00
N VAL A 431 5.70 20.25 -3.32
CA VAL A 431 5.39 19.20 -2.34
C VAL A 431 6.67 18.50 -1.91
N VAL A 432 7.57 18.15 -2.84
CA VAL A 432 8.85 17.51 -2.49
C VAL A 432 9.74 18.45 -1.66
N ILE A 433 9.80 19.75 -1.98
CA ILE A 433 10.49 20.75 -1.13
C ILE A 433 9.91 20.78 0.28
N ARG A 434 8.58 20.75 0.40
CA ARG A 434 7.90 20.69 1.70
C ARG A 434 8.27 19.41 2.45
N THR A 435 8.31 18.26 1.78
CA THR A 435 8.71 16.99 2.38
C THR A 435 10.15 17.02 2.86
N ILE A 436 11.09 17.58 2.07
CA ILE A 436 12.49 17.80 2.51
C ILE A 436 12.52 18.69 3.76
N HIS A 437 11.77 19.79 3.77
CA HIS A 437 11.74 20.69 4.92
C HIS A 437 11.16 20.03 6.18
N PHE A 438 10.06 19.28 6.04
CA PHE A 438 9.45 18.51 7.12
C PHE A 438 10.44 17.48 7.67
N ASN A 439 11.09 16.72 6.79
CA ASN A 439 12.06 15.71 7.19
C ASN A 439 13.24 16.32 7.97
N MET A 440 13.83 17.40 7.47
CA MET A 440 14.96 18.07 8.15
C MET A 440 14.59 18.56 9.55
N THR A 441 13.35 19.02 9.74
CA THR A 441 12.93 19.66 10.99
C THR A 441 12.38 18.68 12.03
N ARG A 442 11.79 17.56 11.59
CA ARG A 442 11.08 16.62 12.46
C ARG A 442 11.72 15.23 12.50
N MET A 443 11.94 14.62 11.35
CA MET A 443 12.25 13.18 11.23
C MET A 443 13.75 12.88 11.19
N ARG A 444 14.54 13.76 10.55
CA ARG A 444 15.99 13.59 10.29
C ARG A 444 16.34 12.27 9.59
N ASP A 445 15.46 11.83 8.70
CA ASP A 445 15.60 10.57 7.97
C ASP A 445 16.48 10.74 6.73
N LYS A 446 17.62 10.05 6.66
CA LYS A 446 18.52 10.12 5.50
C LYS A 446 17.88 9.56 4.23
N TYR A 447 17.15 8.45 4.32
CA TYR A 447 16.54 7.77 3.18
C TYR A 447 15.49 8.65 2.50
N LEU A 448 14.65 9.32 3.30
CA LEU A 448 13.63 10.23 2.78
C LEU A 448 14.25 11.44 2.07
N HIS A 449 15.38 11.97 2.56
CA HIS A 449 16.12 13.04 1.87
C HIS A 449 16.68 12.58 0.52
N THR A 450 17.36 11.44 0.49
CA THR A 450 17.96 10.88 -0.72
C THR A 450 16.91 10.67 -1.81
N ASN A 451 15.77 10.08 -1.48
CA ASN A 451 14.72 9.83 -2.47
C ASN A 451 14.06 11.12 -2.99
N CYS A 452 13.84 12.11 -2.12
CA CYS A 452 13.30 13.41 -2.54
C CYS A 452 14.24 14.14 -3.51
N LEU A 453 15.53 14.17 -3.17
CA LEU A 453 16.55 14.82 -3.99
C LEU A 453 16.77 14.08 -5.31
N ALA A 454 16.81 12.75 -5.28
CA ALA A 454 16.92 11.93 -6.49
C ALA A 454 15.77 12.20 -7.47
N ALA A 455 14.53 12.31 -6.97
CA ALA A 455 13.39 12.65 -7.81
C ALA A 455 13.49 14.05 -8.42
N LEU A 456 13.86 15.07 -7.63
CA LEU A 456 14.06 16.43 -8.16
C LEU A 456 15.24 16.51 -9.14
N ALA A 457 16.31 15.76 -8.89
CA ALA A 457 17.50 15.71 -9.71
C ALA A 457 17.21 15.07 -11.06
N ASN A 458 16.45 13.98 -11.10
CA ASN A 458 15.98 13.36 -12.34
C ASN A 458 15.19 14.32 -13.23
N MET A 459 14.33 15.15 -12.63
CA MET A 459 13.48 16.11 -13.34
C MET A 459 14.21 17.40 -13.76
N SER A 460 15.37 17.68 -13.16
CA SER A 460 16.00 19.01 -13.16
C SER A 460 16.34 19.57 -14.55
N ASN A 461 16.67 18.69 -15.50
CA ASN A 461 16.97 19.03 -16.90
C ASN A 461 15.71 19.33 -17.75
N HIS A 462 14.52 19.06 -17.21
CA HIS A 462 13.22 19.27 -17.86
C HIS A 462 12.38 20.35 -17.17
N PHE A 463 12.88 20.96 -16.09
CA PHE A 463 12.22 22.09 -15.44
C PHE A 463 11.95 23.19 -16.47
N LYS A 464 10.68 23.49 -16.75
CA LYS A 464 10.29 24.54 -17.70
C LYS A 464 9.12 25.34 -17.15
N ASN A 465 9.12 26.64 -17.45
CA ASN A 465 8.06 27.58 -17.06
C ASN A 465 7.69 27.50 -15.57
N LEU A 466 8.69 27.36 -14.70
CA LEU A 466 8.45 27.23 -13.26
C LEU A 466 7.68 28.44 -12.72
N HIS A 467 6.65 28.16 -11.93
CA HIS A 467 5.82 29.19 -11.30
C HIS A 467 6.67 30.03 -10.30
N PRO A 468 6.49 31.36 -10.20
CA PRO A 468 7.33 32.22 -9.36
C PRO A 468 7.46 31.77 -7.91
N TYR A 469 6.36 31.27 -7.35
CA TYR A 469 6.34 30.73 -5.99
C TYR A 469 7.19 29.45 -5.83
N VAL A 470 7.27 28.59 -6.85
CA VAL A 470 8.11 27.39 -6.86
C VAL A 470 9.58 27.82 -6.77
N CYS A 471 10.00 28.75 -7.64
CA CYS A 471 11.35 29.29 -7.66
C CYS A 471 11.73 29.93 -6.31
N GLN A 472 10.82 30.74 -5.75
CA GLN A 472 11.02 31.35 -4.43
C GLN A 472 11.21 30.29 -3.33
N ARG A 473 10.35 29.25 -3.29
CA ARG A 473 10.47 28.17 -2.30
C ARG A 473 11.73 27.35 -2.48
N PHE A 474 12.16 27.12 -3.71
CA PHE A 474 13.41 26.43 -4.04
C PHE A 474 14.63 27.17 -3.45
N VAL A 475 14.73 28.49 -3.69
CA VAL A 475 15.81 29.32 -3.14
C VAL A 475 15.70 29.48 -1.61
N SER A 476 14.47 29.57 -1.08
CA SER A 476 14.25 29.66 0.37
C SER A 476 14.66 28.39 1.11
N LEU A 477 14.48 27.21 0.49
CA LEU A 477 14.95 25.94 1.03
C LEU A 477 16.47 25.99 1.18
N PHE A 478 17.19 26.35 0.11
CA PHE A 478 18.64 26.51 0.14
C PHE A 478 19.05 27.49 1.25
N GLU A 479 18.49 28.70 1.29
CA GLU A 479 18.78 29.72 2.30
C GLU A 479 18.61 29.19 3.75
N THR A 480 17.54 28.43 3.98
CA THR A 480 17.24 27.85 5.30
C THR A 480 18.27 26.80 5.71
N LEU A 481 18.66 25.93 4.78
CA LEU A 481 19.66 24.89 5.01
C LEU A 481 21.06 25.49 5.17
N SER A 482 21.42 26.51 4.38
CA SER A 482 22.68 27.24 4.51
C SER A 482 22.84 27.89 5.88
N LYS A 483 21.77 28.52 6.38
CA LYS A 483 21.75 29.10 7.73
C LYS A 483 21.90 28.04 8.82
N ARG A 484 21.32 26.84 8.62
CA ARG A 484 21.50 25.72 9.54
C ARG A 484 22.92 25.17 9.50
N LEU A 485 23.50 25.00 8.31
CA LEU A 485 24.90 24.59 8.14
C LEU A 485 25.84 25.55 8.88
N ALA A 486 25.70 26.86 8.66
CA ALA A 486 26.51 27.87 9.34
C ALA A 486 26.41 27.76 10.88
N LYS A 487 25.21 27.55 11.43
CA LYS A 487 25.01 27.35 12.86
C LYS A 487 25.72 26.08 13.38
N VAL A 488 25.63 24.98 12.65
CA VAL A 488 26.31 23.72 13.02
C VAL A 488 27.82 23.89 12.97
N MET A 489 28.35 24.54 11.94
CA MET A 489 29.79 24.87 11.83
C MET A 489 30.28 25.75 12.99
N ASP A 490 29.50 26.77 13.37
CA ASP A 490 29.82 27.63 14.51
C ASP A 490 29.79 26.86 15.84
N GLN A 491 28.85 25.91 16.00
CA GLN A 491 28.79 25.05 17.19
C GLN A 491 30.02 24.13 17.30
N ILE A 492 30.48 23.57 16.18
CA ILE A 492 31.72 22.76 16.12
C ILE A 492 32.93 23.64 16.46
N ARG A 493 33.02 24.83 15.85
CA ARG A 493 34.15 25.75 16.05
C ARG A 493 34.26 26.27 17.48
N ASN A 494 33.13 26.54 18.13
CA ASN A 494 33.08 27.07 19.50
C ASN A 494 33.23 25.98 20.58
N ASN A 495 33.23 24.70 20.22
CA ASN A 495 33.48 23.57 21.13
C ASN A 495 34.65 22.69 20.63
N PRO A 496 35.89 23.22 20.61
CA PRO A 496 37.06 22.48 20.12
C PRO A 496 37.48 21.30 21.02
N ASP A 497 36.98 21.25 22.27
CA ASP A 497 37.26 20.20 23.27
C ASP A 497 36.22 19.06 23.27
N LEU A 498 35.50 18.82 22.17
CA LEU A 498 34.69 17.60 21.98
C LEU A 498 35.62 16.36 22.06
N LYS A 499 35.87 15.89 23.29
CA LYS A 499 36.67 14.70 23.55
C LYS A 499 35.91 13.48 23.05
N PRO A 500 36.59 12.46 22.49
CA PRO A 500 36.00 11.19 22.04
C PRO A 500 35.45 10.32 23.18
N THR A 501 35.18 10.89 24.36
CA THR A 501 34.45 10.22 25.46
C THR A 501 32.94 10.44 25.37
N ASP A 502 32.48 11.49 24.67
CA ASP A 502 31.09 11.70 24.27
C ASP A 502 30.92 11.33 22.78
N GLU A 503 31.17 10.06 22.45
CA GLU A 503 31.15 9.54 21.08
C GLU A 503 29.81 9.81 20.38
N ASP A 504 28.68 9.69 21.09
CA ASP A 504 27.34 9.85 20.51
C ASP A 504 27.05 11.29 20.04
N PHE A 505 27.29 12.31 20.89
CA PHE A 505 26.95 13.71 20.56
C PHE A 505 27.86 14.30 19.47
N SER A 506 29.15 13.96 19.52
CA SER A 506 30.12 14.41 18.51
C SER A 506 29.87 13.77 17.15
N THR A 507 29.48 12.49 17.12
CA THR A 507 29.13 11.76 15.91
C THR A 507 27.84 12.28 15.27
N ASP A 508 26.80 12.53 16.07
CA ASP A 508 25.52 13.08 15.58
C ASP A 508 25.69 14.45 14.91
N LEU A 509 26.49 15.33 15.50
CA LEU A 509 26.71 16.67 14.95
C LEU A 509 27.50 16.65 13.64
N LEU A 510 28.51 15.77 13.54
CA LEU A 510 29.29 15.56 12.31
C LEU A 510 28.45 14.89 11.21
N GLN A 511 27.57 13.97 11.58
CA GLN A 511 26.63 13.35 10.65
C GLN A 511 25.59 14.37 10.14
N ASP A 512 25.03 15.19 11.02
CA ASP A 512 24.13 16.30 10.66
C ASP A 512 24.81 17.29 9.70
N LEU A 513 26.09 17.62 9.94
CA LEU A 513 26.90 18.45 9.04
C LEU A 513 27.03 17.81 7.66
N SER A 514 27.44 16.53 7.59
CA SER A 514 27.63 15.80 6.34
C SER A 514 26.33 15.72 5.52
N ILE A 515 25.19 15.43 6.16
CA ILE A 515 23.89 15.38 5.49
C ILE A 515 23.52 16.76 4.95
N LEU A 516 23.72 17.82 5.73
CA LEU A 516 23.44 19.19 5.29
C LEU A 516 24.28 19.59 4.07
N GLU A 517 25.57 19.26 4.06
CA GLU A 517 26.43 19.53 2.92
C GLU A 517 26.00 18.77 1.67
N GLU A 518 25.69 17.48 1.80
CA GLU A 518 25.22 16.63 0.70
C GLU A 518 23.92 17.17 0.10
N VAL A 519 22.94 17.51 0.95
CA VAL A 519 21.66 18.09 0.52
C VAL A 519 21.86 19.45 -0.16
N LEU A 520 22.66 20.34 0.42
CA LEU A 520 22.95 21.66 -0.16
C LEU A 520 23.64 21.54 -1.52
N ARG A 521 24.61 20.61 -1.63
CA ARG A 521 25.33 20.38 -2.88
C ARG A 521 24.39 19.88 -3.97
N MET A 522 23.56 18.89 -3.64
CA MET A 522 22.57 18.34 -4.57
C MET A 522 21.57 19.41 -5.05
N ILE A 523 21.10 20.29 -4.15
CA ILE A 523 20.23 21.41 -4.54
C ILE A 523 20.94 22.35 -5.54
N LEU A 524 22.22 22.66 -5.33
CA LEU A 524 22.99 23.49 -6.26
C LEU A 524 23.24 22.79 -7.61
N GLU A 525 23.47 21.47 -7.60
CA GLU A 525 23.61 20.66 -8.81
C GLU A 525 22.28 20.61 -9.60
N ILE A 526 21.13 20.50 -8.91
CA ILE A 526 19.80 20.60 -9.52
C ILE A 526 19.58 21.97 -10.20
N ILE A 527 19.93 23.07 -9.52
CA ILE A 527 19.81 24.41 -10.11
C ILE A 527 20.71 24.52 -11.34
N ASN A 528 21.95 24.03 -11.26
CA ASN A 528 22.87 24.03 -12.38
C ASN A 528 22.37 23.21 -13.57
N SER A 529 21.83 22.02 -13.33
CA SER A 529 21.21 21.19 -14.37
C SER A 529 20.12 21.97 -15.13
N CYS A 530 19.23 22.63 -14.40
CA CYS A 530 18.20 23.50 -15.00
C CYS A 530 18.78 24.69 -15.76
N LEU A 531 19.80 25.37 -15.22
CA LEU A 531 20.45 26.50 -15.90
C LEU A 531 21.26 26.09 -17.14
N CYS A 532 21.78 24.87 -17.18
CA CYS A 532 22.50 24.37 -18.34
C CYS A 532 21.57 23.99 -19.50
N THR A 533 20.35 23.54 -19.19
CA THR A 533 19.44 22.92 -20.17
C THR A 533 18.20 23.75 -20.49
N GLN A 534 17.65 24.45 -19.50
CA GLN A 534 16.34 25.10 -19.55
C GLN A 534 16.36 26.57 -19.09
N LEU A 535 17.52 27.23 -19.10
CA LEU A 535 17.65 28.62 -18.63
C LEU A 535 16.68 29.57 -19.33
N GLN A 536 16.56 29.46 -20.66
CA GLN A 536 15.68 30.31 -21.46
C GLN A 536 14.20 30.11 -21.11
N SER A 537 13.84 28.89 -20.72
CA SER A 537 12.47 28.49 -20.34
C SER A 537 12.11 28.87 -18.90
N ASN A 538 13.02 29.44 -18.10
CA ASN A 538 12.81 29.70 -16.66
C ASN A 538 13.19 31.12 -16.20
N PRO A 539 12.54 32.16 -16.74
CA PRO A 539 12.84 33.54 -16.34
C PRO A 539 12.51 33.82 -14.86
N ASN A 540 11.49 33.15 -14.29
CA ASN A 540 11.15 33.29 -12.88
C ASN A 540 12.23 32.74 -11.93
N LEU A 541 12.95 31.69 -12.37
CA LEU A 541 14.06 31.13 -11.61
C LEU A 541 15.23 32.12 -11.61
N LEU A 542 15.59 32.65 -12.78
CA LEU A 542 16.62 33.68 -12.92
C LEU A 542 16.32 34.90 -12.04
N TYR A 543 15.09 35.41 -12.08
CA TYR A 543 14.65 36.50 -11.20
C TYR A 543 14.86 36.17 -9.72
N SER A 544 14.44 34.98 -9.29
CA SER A 544 14.56 34.55 -7.88
C SER A 544 16.02 34.42 -7.44
N LEU A 545 16.89 33.89 -8.30
CA LEU A 545 18.32 33.76 -8.04
C LEU A 545 19.02 35.12 -7.97
N LEU A 546 18.67 36.06 -8.86
CA LEU A 546 19.19 37.43 -8.85
C LEU A 546 18.76 38.17 -7.57
N TYR A 547 17.47 38.10 -7.24
CA TYR A 547 16.91 38.75 -6.05
C TYR A 547 17.56 38.28 -4.75
N LYS A 548 17.99 37.01 -4.69
CA LYS A 548 18.62 36.38 -3.52
C LYS A 548 20.09 36.03 -3.73
N ARG A 549 20.80 36.72 -4.64
CA ARG A 549 22.20 36.41 -4.98
C ARG A 549 23.13 36.27 -3.77
N GLN A 550 22.94 37.10 -2.75
CA GLN A 550 23.75 37.13 -1.53
C GLN A 550 23.75 35.79 -0.76
N VAL A 551 22.72 34.96 -0.92
CA VAL A 551 22.62 33.66 -0.24
C VAL A 551 23.74 32.70 -0.68
N PHE A 552 24.28 32.88 -1.90
CA PHE A 552 25.32 32.01 -2.46
C PHE A 552 26.75 32.47 -2.15
N ASP A 553 26.94 33.71 -1.70
CA ASP A 553 28.27 34.29 -1.45
C ASP A 553 29.14 33.47 -0.49
N PRO A 554 28.64 32.91 0.63
CA PRO A 554 29.45 32.11 1.56
C PRO A 554 30.05 30.85 0.94
N PHE A 555 29.44 30.35 -0.14
CA PHE A 555 29.81 29.07 -0.76
C PHE A 555 30.88 29.21 -1.85
N ARG A 556 31.20 30.45 -2.28
CA ARG A 556 32.23 30.71 -3.32
C ARG A 556 33.62 30.20 -2.96
N MET A 557 33.96 30.23 -1.68
CA MET A 557 35.27 29.83 -1.16
C MET A 557 35.23 28.46 -0.47
N HIS A 558 34.07 27.81 -0.43
CA HIS A 558 33.93 26.54 0.27
C HIS A 558 34.34 25.39 -0.65
N PRO A 559 35.31 24.53 -0.27
CA PRO A 559 35.86 23.49 -1.15
C PRO A 559 34.80 22.57 -1.76
N ASN A 560 33.77 22.22 -0.97
CA ASN A 560 32.70 21.32 -1.39
C ASN A 560 31.62 21.97 -2.29
N PHE A 561 31.68 23.28 -2.57
CA PHE A 561 30.63 23.98 -3.34
C PHE A 561 31.16 24.93 -4.42
N GLN A 562 32.43 25.34 -4.34
CA GLN A 562 33.02 26.34 -5.23
C GLN A 562 32.80 26.04 -6.72
N ASP A 563 32.94 24.77 -7.12
CA ASP A 563 32.78 24.34 -8.50
C ASP A 563 31.35 24.54 -9.02
N VAL A 564 30.36 24.22 -8.19
CA VAL A 564 28.94 24.31 -8.51
C VAL A 564 28.43 25.77 -8.47
N VAL A 565 28.99 26.60 -7.57
CA VAL A 565 28.65 28.02 -7.44
C VAL A 565 29.24 28.86 -8.58
N GLN A 566 30.38 28.47 -9.15
CA GLN A 566 31.01 29.22 -10.25
C GLN A 566 30.09 29.42 -11.48
N ASN A 567 29.34 28.39 -11.84
CA ASN A 567 28.36 28.48 -12.92
C ASN A 567 27.24 29.47 -12.57
N LEU A 568 26.72 29.42 -11.34
CA LEU A 568 25.72 30.38 -10.84
C LEU A 568 26.23 31.82 -10.92
N ASP A 569 27.47 32.07 -10.48
CA ASP A 569 28.07 33.41 -10.58
C ASP A 569 28.22 33.89 -12.02
N THR A 570 28.51 32.99 -12.96
CA THR A 570 28.62 33.31 -14.38
C THR A 570 27.26 33.75 -14.94
N VAL A 571 26.18 33.02 -14.62
CA VAL A 571 24.80 33.39 -14.97
C VAL A 571 24.43 34.71 -14.31
N LEU A 572 24.56 34.82 -12.99
CA LEU A 572 24.13 35.99 -12.23
C LEU A 572 24.86 37.25 -12.65
N SER A 573 26.15 37.17 -12.97
CA SER A 573 26.94 38.34 -13.41
C SER A 573 26.51 38.83 -14.78
N TYR A 574 26.26 37.92 -15.74
CA TYR A 574 25.71 38.29 -17.05
C TYR A 574 24.37 39.02 -16.92
N PHE A 575 23.41 38.43 -16.20
CA PHE A 575 22.08 39.05 -16.06
C PHE A 575 22.13 40.35 -15.24
N SER A 576 22.97 40.44 -14.20
CA SER A 576 23.15 41.68 -13.43
C SER A 576 23.65 42.82 -14.34
N SER A 577 24.68 42.57 -15.15
CA SER A 577 25.22 43.57 -16.09
C SER A 577 24.22 44.06 -17.15
N ARG A 578 23.16 43.29 -17.43
CA ARG A 578 22.10 43.69 -18.36
C ARG A 578 21.00 44.51 -17.66
N LEU A 579 20.91 44.42 -16.33
CA LEU A 579 19.98 45.15 -15.50
C LEU A 579 20.59 46.46 -14.94
N ASP A 580 21.92 46.53 -14.84
CA ASP A 580 22.65 47.71 -14.37
C ASP A 580 22.55 48.86 -15.40
N SER A 581 21.48 49.66 -15.27
CA SER A 581 21.34 50.96 -15.91
C SER A 581 21.27 52.05 -14.83
N PRO A 582 22.22 53.01 -14.80
CA PRO A 582 22.36 53.96 -13.70
C PRO A 582 21.20 54.96 -13.53
N GLU A 583 20.19 54.96 -14.41
CA GLU A 583 19.11 55.97 -14.44
C GLU A 583 17.69 55.41 -14.23
N LYS A 584 17.49 54.12 -13.90
CA LYS A 584 16.14 53.54 -13.78
C LYS A 584 15.93 52.73 -12.51
N ASN A 585 14.98 53.18 -11.68
CA ASN A 585 14.29 52.30 -10.73
C ASN A 585 13.32 51.41 -11.54
N LEU A 586 13.80 50.26 -12.01
CA LEU A 586 13.00 49.32 -12.79
C LEU A 586 11.93 48.66 -11.89
N SER A 587 10.70 48.60 -12.40
CA SER A 587 9.63 47.80 -11.82
C SER A 587 9.89 46.30 -12.01
N VAL A 588 9.22 45.45 -11.21
CA VAL A 588 9.34 43.98 -11.32
C VAL A 588 9.00 43.47 -12.73
N ALA A 589 8.03 44.11 -13.40
CA ALA A 589 7.65 43.76 -14.76
C ALA A 589 8.78 44.06 -15.76
N GLU A 590 9.39 45.25 -15.68
CA GLU A 590 10.50 45.66 -16.55
C GLU A 590 11.75 44.81 -16.33
N VAL A 591 12.03 44.41 -15.07
CA VAL A 591 13.12 43.47 -14.75
C VAL A 591 12.86 42.11 -15.41
N MET A 592 11.62 41.60 -15.32
CA MET A 592 11.28 40.32 -15.94
C MET A 592 11.33 40.34 -17.47
N GLU A 593 10.93 41.44 -18.10
CA GLU A 593 11.10 41.61 -19.56
C GLU A 593 12.58 41.64 -19.95
N SER A 594 13.39 42.41 -19.21
CA SER A 594 14.84 42.47 -19.43
C SER A 594 15.51 41.10 -19.26
N ILE A 595 15.10 40.30 -18.27
CA ILE A 595 15.58 38.93 -18.08
C ILE A 595 15.21 38.04 -19.28
N LYS A 596 13.95 38.10 -19.74
CA LYS A 596 13.50 37.31 -20.91
C LYS A 596 14.30 37.66 -22.17
N GLU A 597 14.50 38.96 -22.43
CA GLU A 597 15.27 39.42 -23.58
C GLU A 597 16.76 39.02 -23.49
N ALA A 598 17.36 39.19 -22.32
CA ALA A 598 18.76 38.80 -22.08
C ALA A 598 18.98 37.29 -22.20
N ALA A 599 17.99 36.47 -21.83
CA ALA A 599 18.04 35.01 -21.91
C ALA A 599 18.08 34.49 -23.36
N LEU A 600 17.41 35.17 -24.31
CA LEU A 600 17.48 34.82 -25.74
C LEU A 600 18.91 34.91 -26.30
N HIS A 601 19.71 35.81 -25.73
CA HIS A 601 21.10 36.07 -26.14
C HIS A 601 22.12 35.36 -25.23
N TRP A 602 21.67 34.46 -24.35
CA TRP A 602 22.55 33.74 -23.44
C TRP A 602 23.49 32.80 -24.21
N PRO A 603 24.82 32.94 -24.05
CA PRO A 603 25.78 32.02 -24.65
C PRO A 603 25.84 30.69 -23.87
N THR A 604 25.30 29.64 -24.46
CA THR A 604 25.12 28.31 -23.84
C THR A 604 26.42 27.57 -23.54
N ASP A 605 27.54 27.98 -24.13
CA ASP A 605 28.88 27.39 -24.00
C ASP A 605 29.67 27.87 -22.77
N ARG A 606 29.17 28.88 -22.04
CA ARG A 606 29.88 29.46 -20.90
C ARG A 606 29.85 28.64 -19.61
N LEU A 607 28.93 27.68 -19.50
CA LEU A 607 28.74 26.91 -18.28
C LEU A 607 29.59 25.64 -18.31
N LYS A 608 30.25 25.36 -17.19
CA LYS A 608 30.90 24.07 -16.97
C LYS A 608 29.84 22.98 -16.98
N LYS A 609 30.04 21.94 -17.79
CA LYS A 609 29.14 20.78 -17.82
C LYS A 609 29.41 19.88 -16.61
N PHE A 610 28.34 19.50 -15.93
CA PHE A 610 28.35 18.47 -14.89
C PHE A 610 27.77 17.16 -15.47
N PRO A 611 28.04 16.01 -14.83
CA PRO A 611 27.38 14.76 -15.19
C PRO A 611 25.86 14.91 -15.12
N ASP A 612 25.16 14.21 -16.01
CA ASP A 612 23.70 14.18 -15.97
C ASP A 612 23.23 13.54 -14.67
N LEU A 613 22.29 14.21 -14.00
CA LEU A 613 21.68 13.75 -12.77
C LEU A 613 20.63 12.69 -13.09
N LYS A 614 21.06 11.42 -13.10
CA LYS A 614 20.19 10.25 -13.31
C LYS A 614 20.30 9.27 -12.16
N PHE A 615 19.23 9.19 -11.39
CA PHE A 615 19.06 8.32 -10.25
C PHE A 615 17.99 7.29 -10.54
N ARG A 616 18.21 6.07 -10.06
CA ARG A 616 17.24 4.98 -10.14
C ARG A 616 16.92 4.50 -8.75
N TYR A 617 15.68 4.10 -8.55
CA TYR A 617 15.31 3.38 -7.35
C TYR A 617 16.01 2.02 -7.32
N VAL A 618 16.66 1.72 -6.20
CA VAL A 618 17.26 0.41 -5.92
C VAL A 618 16.62 -0.10 -4.64
N GLU A 619 15.92 -1.23 -4.75
CA GLU A 619 15.38 -1.95 -3.60
C GLU A 619 16.54 -2.47 -2.74
N GLU A 620 16.40 -2.43 -1.41
CA GLU A 620 17.43 -2.93 -0.50
C GLU A 620 17.63 -4.45 -0.66
N SER A 621 18.72 -4.99 -0.10
CA SER A 621 19.06 -6.41 -0.23
C SER A 621 18.08 -7.34 0.52
N GLN A 622 17.47 -6.88 1.61
CA GLN A 622 16.53 -7.64 2.44
C GLN A 622 15.21 -6.88 2.61
N PRO A 623 14.47 -6.65 1.50
CA PRO A 623 13.26 -5.83 1.53
C PRO A 623 12.15 -6.44 2.40
N GLU A 624 12.17 -7.76 2.61
CA GLU A 624 11.25 -8.47 3.52
C GLU A 624 11.25 -7.96 4.96
N GLU A 625 12.37 -7.45 5.47
CA GLU A 625 12.45 -6.90 6.85
C GLU A 625 11.57 -5.67 7.02
N PHE A 626 11.40 -4.90 5.94
CA PHE A 626 10.49 -3.76 5.89
C PHE A 626 9.07 -4.17 5.47
N PHE A 627 8.93 -4.91 4.37
CA PHE A 627 7.61 -5.18 3.78
C PHE A 627 6.76 -6.15 4.60
N ILE A 628 7.33 -7.19 5.23
CA ILE A 628 6.53 -8.17 5.96
C ILE A 628 5.83 -7.52 7.18
N PRO A 629 6.54 -6.82 8.09
CA PRO A 629 5.88 -6.10 9.19
C PRO A 629 4.91 -5.03 8.70
N TYR A 630 5.25 -4.29 7.64
CA TYR A 630 4.39 -3.25 7.08
C TYR A 630 3.06 -3.82 6.55
N ILE A 631 3.11 -4.86 5.71
CA ILE A 631 1.91 -5.49 5.14
C ILE A 631 1.02 -6.05 6.24
N TRP A 632 1.59 -6.75 7.22
CA TRP A 632 0.80 -7.28 8.32
C TRP A 632 0.24 -6.19 9.24
N THR A 633 0.90 -5.03 9.35
CA THR A 633 0.33 -3.84 10.01
C THR A 633 -0.89 -3.32 9.24
N ILE A 634 -0.82 -3.25 7.91
CA ILE A 634 -1.98 -2.87 7.08
C ILE A 634 -3.11 -3.91 7.26
N VAL A 635 -2.81 -5.20 7.17
CA VAL A 635 -3.80 -6.27 7.37
C VAL A 635 -4.46 -6.16 8.75
N TYR A 636 -3.66 -5.95 9.80
CA TYR A 636 -4.16 -5.77 11.17
C TYR A 636 -5.12 -4.59 11.29
N LYS A 637 -4.82 -3.45 10.65
CA LYS A 637 -5.64 -2.24 10.70
C LYS A 637 -6.88 -2.32 9.81
N CYS A 638 -6.74 -2.90 8.61
CA CYS A 638 -7.70 -2.75 7.52
C CYS A 638 -8.54 -3.99 7.21
N SER A 639 -8.15 -5.20 7.65
CA SER A 639 -8.92 -6.42 7.35
C SER A 639 -10.26 -6.50 8.06
N GLY A 640 -10.48 -5.72 9.13
CA GLY A 640 -11.67 -5.85 9.98
C GLY A 640 -11.70 -7.13 10.81
N ILE A 641 -10.73 -8.03 10.66
CA ILE A 641 -10.57 -9.22 11.51
C ILE A 641 -9.93 -8.75 12.83
N PRO A 642 -10.51 -9.05 14.01
CA PRO A 642 -9.90 -8.71 15.28
C PRO A 642 -8.72 -9.64 15.54
N TRP A 643 -7.58 -9.10 15.96
CA TRP A 643 -6.37 -9.88 16.27
C TRP A 643 -5.94 -9.59 17.71
N SER A 644 -5.63 -10.65 18.47
CA SER A 644 -5.13 -10.49 19.84
C SER A 644 -3.74 -9.86 19.85
N GLN A 645 -3.53 -8.91 20.75
CA GLN A 645 -2.21 -8.31 20.98
C GLN A 645 -1.31 -9.16 21.87
N GLN A 646 -1.86 -10.12 22.62
CA GLN A 646 -1.14 -10.80 23.71
C GLN A 646 0.07 -11.62 23.23
N ASN A 647 0.03 -12.13 22.00
CA ASN A 647 1.09 -12.97 21.41
C ASN A 647 1.65 -12.39 20.10
N LEU A 648 1.31 -11.15 19.76
CA LEU A 648 1.80 -10.51 18.54
C LEU A 648 3.29 -10.19 18.67
N ILE A 649 4.13 -10.74 17.80
CA ILE A 649 5.59 -10.55 17.86
C ILE A 649 6.17 -9.83 16.64
N LEU A 650 5.44 -9.78 15.52
CA LEU A 650 5.98 -9.29 14.26
C LEU A 650 6.13 -7.76 14.19
N PHE A 651 5.22 -7.01 14.81
CA PHE A 651 5.23 -5.55 14.84
C PHE A 651 4.53 -5.05 16.11
N ASN A 652 4.78 -3.78 16.47
CA ASN A 652 4.11 -3.15 17.62
C ASN A 652 2.85 -2.40 17.14
N PRO A 653 1.64 -2.81 17.56
CA PRO A 653 0.39 -2.20 17.10
C PRO A 653 0.15 -0.79 17.68
N ASN A 654 0.86 -0.42 18.76
CA ASN A 654 0.70 0.84 19.48
C ASN A 654 1.78 1.88 19.12
N LYS A 655 2.77 1.51 18.29
CA LYS A 655 3.65 2.50 17.67
C LYS A 655 3.02 2.91 16.35
N ASP A 656 2.68 4.18 16.21
CA ASP A 656 2.51 4.77 14.88
C ASP A 656 3.84 4.61 14.16
N LEU A 657 3.82 3.82 13.08
CA LEU A 657 4.99 3.41 12.31
C LEU A 657 5.21 4.35 11.12
#